data_AF-A0A1X9ZB67-F1
#
_entry.id   AF-A0A1X9ZB67-F1
#
_cell.length_a   1.000
_cell.length_b   1.000
_cell.length_c   1.000
_cell.angle_alpha   90.00
_cell.angle_beta   90.00
_cell.angle_gamma   90.00
#
_symmetry.space_group_name_H-M   'P 1'
#
loop_
_entity.id
_entity.type
_entity.pdbx_description
1 polymer ?
#
loop_
_entity_poly.entity_id
_entity_poly.type
_entity_poly.pdbx_seq_one_letter_code
_entity_poly.pdbx_strand_id
1 'polypeptide(L)'
;MIKSLLKSLATFAFLLPIHSLAYSQTYFAAYPALTPDAQTIVFSYDGDIWKVPVKGGVASRITAMQGEEINPKISPDGKWMAFSSNQFGNYDVYIMPLAGGDIKQLTFNDAADEVDNWGWDSKTIYFTSGRYNSFSSYKVSVNGGTAVRLFDNYFNTTHHIAESPTGELFFSDTWESYRFANRKHYKGAYNPDIQSYNPKSKSYKRYTDYIGKDFWTSVDQKGNIFFVSDEGNEEYNLYTFIGGKKTSLTNFDTSIKRPFVSANGTTVVFEKDYQLYTYDVASKKTEKININTSRNQVLSKEQEYDVRGNISAFDVSTDGKKMAFISRGEVFVSDAEGKFVRKITNSGERALECKWLADNKTILFSQTANGYQNWFTITGDGKGSVKQLTKDKANVRDITLNKTKTMAVYLSGRNELKLMDLKTFDAKTLVTDEFWALQNAAPSFSPNDEYVLFTVYRNFEQDIMVHNIKGNKTINLTNTGVTETGPAWSPDGKYIFFTSARTKPSYPTGMANAHIYRMALNNYDEPYRSDKFDDLFKETKPTPTEVKPAVPEKKNDKKAKTDTTKKKTEVKPTPKPANVITINTQDILDRIELVGPAFGGQFGTDAFAKGDKTYVFYASNHEGGAPGLYRTTIEPFEANKTEKVADGGDYSIISAGDKFFVLSRGVINKYSLESNKLDRVDHGYKFTRNLNAEFNQMFYETWVGLDENFYDEKFHGVDWDKMRTRYAAYLPYVNNRSDLRILLNDMLGELNSSHMGFNSAGAEERKNLTYITNETGIIFDNENPLKVERIAAKSNAARTGTNILAGDILTEVNGVKVDEKIDRDYYFSKPSLDREMTLTFKRNGKDVFVNVHPESSGTLRGNLYDEWITQNHKNVDKWSNNRIAYSYMKNMGGGELETFLLDMVAQEENKEAIILDLRYNTGGNVHDDVLKFLSQRPYLQWKYRGGKMAPQSNFGPAAKPIVLLINEQSLSDAEMTAAGFKQLKLGKIIGTETYRWIIFTSAKGLVDGSSYRLPSWGCYTMDGKNIEKEGVKPDIFVKNTFEDRLADKDPQLEKAVAEILKDLK
;
A
#
# COMPACT_ATOMS: atom_id res chain seq x y z
N MET A 1 64.55 -70.91 12.03
CA MET A 1 65.57 -70.06 11.34
C MET A 1 64.97 -69.54 10.04
N ILE A 2 65.34 -68.32 9.62
CA ILE A 2 65.44 -67.84 8.22
C ILE A 2 64.22 -68.17 7.32
N LYS A 3 63.35 -67.23 6.92
CA LYS A 3 63.57 -65.79 6.63
C LYS A 3 62.53 -64.89 7.32
N SER A 4 63.01 -63.93 8.12
CA SER A 4 62.29 -62.73 8.53
C SER A 4 62.98 -61.49 7.93
N LEU A 5 62.43 -60.29 8.17
CA LEU A 5 62.81 -58.99 7.58
C LEU A 5 62.58 -58.88 6.06
N LEU A 6 61.37 -58.44 5.67
CA LEU A 6 61.07 -57.48 4.58
C LEU A 6 59.55 -57.39 4.33
N LYS A 7 58.76 -56.92 5.32
CA LYS A 7 57.31 -56.63 5.15
C LYS A 7 56.73 -55.83 6.33
N SER A 8 57.22 -54.61 6.56
CA SER A 8 56.79 -53.77 7.70
C SER A 8 56.88 -52.26 7.46
N LEU A 9 56.53 -51.78 6.25
CA LEU A 9 56.54 -50.34 5.91
C LEU A 9 55.74 -50.00 4.63
N ALA A 10 54.43 -50.33 4.55
CA ALA A 10 53.59 -49.95 3.40
C ALA A 10 52.05 -50.03 3.60
N THR A 11 51.46 -49.62 4.74
CA THR A 11 50.02 -49.27 4.81
C THR A 11 49.71 -48.40 6.03
N PHE A 12 49.81 -47.08 5.88
CA PHE A 12 49.10 -46.12 6.73
C PHE A 12 48.17 -45.32 5.83
N ALA A 13 47.02 -45.92 5.50
CA ALA A 13 46.04 -45.32 4.61
C ALA A 13 45.30 -44.19 5.35
N PHE A 14 45.49 -42.95 4.88
CA PHE A 14 44.72 -41.80 5.35
C PHE A 14 43.24 -41.96 4.95
N LEU A 15 42.42 -42.47 5.87
CA LEU A 15 40.96 -42.34 5.79
C LEU A 15 40.56 -40.91 6.15
N LEU A 16 40.78 -39.99 5.20
CA LEU A 16 40.13 -38.69 5.23
C LEU A 16 38.61 -38.90 5.10
N PRO A 17 37.77 -38.39 6.02
CA PRO A 17 36.34 -38.47 5.87
C PRO A 17 35.90 -37.59 4.71
N ILE A 18 35.53 -38.20 3.58
CA ILE A 18 34.93 -37.51 2.44
C ILE A 18 33.60 -36.94 2.92
N HIS A 19 33.61 -35.66 3.32
CA HIS A 19 32.39 -34.91 3.56
C HIS A 19 31.75 -34.68 2.20
N SER A 20 30.70 -35.43 1.90
CA SER A 20 29.82 -35.15 0.77
C SER A 20 29.16 -33.80 0.99
N LEU A 21 29.77 -32.74 0.42
CA LEU A 21 29.15 -31.43 0.32
C LEU A 21 27.79 -31.61 -0.35
N ALA A 22 26.73 -31.43 0.44
CA ALA A 22 25.37 -31.45 -0.06
C ALA A 22 25.15 -30.16 -0.86
N TYR A 23 25.45 -30.22 -2.17
CA TYR A 23 25.28 -29.11 -3.09
C TYR A 23 23.81 -28.65 -3.09
N SER A 24 23.55 -27.52 -2.45
CA SER A 24 22.22 -26.91 -2.42
C SER A 24 21.89 -26.35 -3.80
N GLN A 25 20.76 -26.75 -4.39
CA GLN A 25 20.30 -26.20 -5.66
C GLN A 25 20.03 -24.70 -5.51
N THR A 26 20.56 -23.89 -6.42
CA THR A 26 20.23 -22.46 -6.52
C THR A 26 18.76 -22.29 -6.93
N TYR A 27 18.05 -21.39 -6.24
CA TYR A 27 16.74 -20.84 -6.60
C TYR A 27 16.82 -19.31 -6.47
N PHE A 28 15.83 -18.60 -7.03
CA PHE A 28 15.82 -17.13 -7.18
C PHE A 28 17.02 -16.60 -7.99
N ALA A 29 17.58 -17.44 -8.87
CA ALA A 29 18.43 -16.99 -9.96
C ALA A 29 17.54 -16.37 -11.04
N ALA A 30 17.73 -15.09 -11.34
CA ALA A 30 16.81 -14.27 -12.13
C ALA A 30 17.53 -13.41 -13.18
N TYR A 31 16.75 -12.78 -14.05
CA TYR A 31 17.22 -11.86 -15.11
C TYR A 31 18.33 -12.46 -16.01
N PRO A 32 18.18 -13.69 -16.53
CA PRO A 32 19.25 -14.36 -17.24
C PRO A 32 19.56 -13.71 -18.60
N ALA A 33 20.81 -13.85 -19.03
CA ALA A 33 21.26 -13.59 -20.39
C ALA A 33 22.37 -14.56 -20.80
N LEU A 34 22.62 -14.66 -22.11
CA LEU A 34 23.60 -15.57 -22.72
C LEU A 34 24.77 -14.79 -23.34
N THR A 35 25.95 -15.40 -23.35
CA THR A 35 27.03 -14.95 -24.23
C THR A 35 26.69 -15.20 -25.71
N PRO A 36 27.24 -14.43 -26.66
CA PRO A 36 26.93 -14.56 -28.09
C PRO A 36 27.10 -15.97 -28.68
N ASP A 37 28.03 -16.74 -28.12
CA ASP A 37 28.42 -18.11 -28.48
C ASP A 37 27.62 -19.23 -27.76
N ALA A 38 26.65 -18.87 -26.92
CA ALA A 38 25.88 -19.77 -26.07
C ALA A 38 26.71 -20.68 -25.13
N GLN A 39 27.89 -20.24 -24.68
CA GLN A 39 28.70 -21.03 -23.74
C GLN A 39 28.49 -20.67 -22.26
N THR A 40 28.14 -19.42 -21.95
CA THR A 40 28.00 -18.92 -20.57
C THR A 40 26.67 -18.21 -20.36
N ILE A 41 26.04 -18.45 -19.22
CA ILE A 41 24.87 -17.70 -18.71
C ILE A 41 25.38 -16.68 -17.70
N VAL A 42 24.90 -15.43 -17.79
CA VAL A 42 24.94 -14.45 -16.69
C VAL A 42 23.55 -14.28 -16.09
N PHE A 43 23.46 -14.05 -14.78
CA PHE A 43 22.21 -13.93 -14.04
C PHE A 43 22.40 -13.19 -12.72
N SER A 44 21.34 -12.60 -12.19
CA SER A 44 21.32 -12.02 -10.84
C SER A 44 20.96 -13.07 -9.79
N TYR A 45 21.65 -13.07 -8.66
CA TYR A 45 21.39 -13.94 -7.51
C TYR A 45 21.99 -13.36 -6.22
N ASP A 46 21.21 -13.40 -5.13
CA ASP A 46 21.56 -12.89 -3.78
C ASP A 46 21.98 -11.40 -3.74
N GLY A 47 21.49 -10.60 -4.70
CA GLY A 47 21.80 -9.18 -4.87
C GLY A 47 22.88 -8.88 -5.91
N ASP A 48 23.65 -9.87 -6.35
CA ASP A 48 24.81 -9.71 -7.24
C ASP A 48 24.63 -10.36 -8.61
N ILE A 49 25.50 -10.06 -9.58
CA ILE A 49 25.60 -10.76 -10.86
C ILE A 49 26.61 -11.93 -10.78
N TRP A 50 26.19 -13.08 -11.30
CA TRP A 50 26.96 -14.32 -11.36
C TRP A 50 27.04 -14.85 -12.80
N LYS A 51 28.06 -15.66 -13.08
CA LYS A 51 28.18 -16.46 -14.32
C LYS A 51 28.31 -17.95 -14.04
N VAL A 52 27.73 -18.77 -14.93
CA VAL A 52 27.84 -20.24 -14.94
C VAL A 52 27.91 -20.73 -16.39
N PRO A 53 28.63 -21.83 -16.70
CA PRO A 53 28.55 -22.44 -18.03
C PRO A 53 27.11 -22.87 -18.36
N VAL A 54 26.73 -22.86 -19.64
CA VAL A 54 25.40 -23.32 -20.12
C VAL A 54 25.12 -24.80 -19.76
N LYS A 55 26.16 -25.59 -19.50
CA LYS A 55 26.06 -26.98 -19.02
C LYS A 55 25.86 -27.12 -17.50
N GLY A 56 25.71 -26.01 -16.78
CA GLY A 56 25.70 -25.95 -15.32
C GLY A 56 27.09 -26.12 -14.70
N GLY A 57 27.12 -26.37 -13.39
CA GLY A 57 28.33 -26.49 -12.59
C GLY A 57 28.45 -25.39 -11.53
N VAL A 58 29.69 -25.07 -11.15
CA VAL A 58 29.98 -24.02 -10.16
C VAL A 58 29.80 -22.64 -10.78
N ALA A 59 28.99 -21.80 -10.16
CA ALA A 59 28.83 -20.40 -10.54
C ALA A 59 29.92 -19.52 -9.88
N SER A 60 30.29 -18.44 -10.57
CA SER A 60 31.23 -17.42 -10.08
C SER A 60 30.55 -16.05 -10.05
N ARG A 61 30.56 -15.40 -8.88
CA ARG A 61 30.16 -14.00 -8.69
C ARG A 61 31.11 -13.09 -9.49
N ILE A 62 30.56 -12.11 -10.20
CA ILE A 62 31.31 -11.19 -11.08
C ILE A 62 31.49 -9.83 -10.38
N THR A 63 30.47 -9.42 -9.65
CA THR A 63 30.27 -8.09 -9.09
C THR A 63 29.95 -8.18 -7.58
N ALA A 64 30.09 -7.06 -6.86
CA ALA A 64 29.95 -7.02 -5.41
C ALA A 64 29.70 -5.58 -4.91
N MET A 65 28.76 -4.87 -5.53
CA MET A 65 28.46 -3.48 -5.18
C MET A 65 27.65 -3.39 -3.88
N GLN A 66 27.45 -2.16 -3.37
CA GLN A 66 26.42 -1.95 -2.36
C GLN A 66 25.07 -1.79 -3.07
N GLY A 67 24.04 -2.50 -2.63
CA GLY A 67 22.70 -2.45 -3.25
C GLY A 67 22.29 -3.81 -3.82
N GLU A 68 21.59 -3.78 -4.95
CA GLU A 68 21.17 -4.93 -5.75
C GLU A 68 21.48 -4.66 -7.23
N GLU A 69 21.81 -5.70 -7.97
CA GLU A 69 22.27 -5.65 -9.36
C GLU A 69 21.35 -6.53 -10.24
N ILE A 70 20.65 -5.93 -11.21
CA ILE A 70 19.62 -6.57 -12.05
C ILE A 70 19.83 -6.34 -13.55
N ASN A 71 19.09 -7.10 -14.37
CA ASN A 71 19.10 -7.01 -15.83
C ASN A 71 20.52 -7.07 -16.48
N PRO A 72 21.39 -8.04 -16.17
CA PRO A 72 22.65 -8.19 -16.89
C PRO A 72 22.42 -8.55 -18.37
N LYS A 73 23.09 -7.81 -19.27
CA LYS A 73 23.05 -8.02 -20.74
C LYS A 73 24.47 -7.98 -21.31
N ILE A 74 24.80 -8.92 -22.20
CA ILE A 74 26.12 -9.04 -22.84
C ILE A 74 26.10 -8.37 -24.21
N SER A 75 27.18 -7.66 -24.57
CA SER A 75 27.31 -7.06 -25.90
C SER A 75 27.39 -8.13 -27.00
N PRO A 76 26.86 -7.88 -28.21
CA PRO A 76 26.94 -8.83 -29.33
C PRO A 76 28.36 -9.26 -29.71
N ASP A 77 29.37 -8.42 -29.45
CA ASP A 77 30.79 -8.74 -29.63
C ASP A 77 31.44 -9.51 -28.46
N GLY A 78 30.68 -9.79 -27.40
CA GLY A 78 31.09 -10.58 -26.23
C GLY A 78 32.05 -9.90 -25.26
N LYS A 79 32.38 -8.61 -25.44
CA LYS A 79 33.40 -7.92 -24.62
C LYS A 79 32.86 -7.28 -23.35
N TRP A 80 31.61 -6.82 -23.36
CA TRP A 80 31.03 -5.98 -22.30
C TRP A 80 29.80 -6.61 -21.66
N MET A 81 29.59 -6.30 -20.39
CA MET A 81 28.35 -6.55 -19.66
C MET A 81 27.78 -5.20 -19.21
N ALA A 82 26.56 -4.90 -19.63
CA ALA A 82 25.75 -3.81 -19.08
C ALA A 82 24.77 -4.39 -18.05
N PHE A 83 24.43 -3.62 -17.03
CA PHE A 83 23.49 -4.02 -15.98
C PHE A 83 22.92 -2.79 -15.26
N SER A 84 21.91 -2.99 -14.42
CA SER A 84 21.29 -1.93 -13.59
C SER A 84 21.68 -2.17 -12.13
N SER A 85 22.07 -1.15 -11.37
CA SER A 85 22.35 -1.32 -9.92
C SER A 85 21.75 -0.19 -9.08
N ASN A 86 21.15 -0.53 -7.93
CA ASN A 86 20.52 0.44 -7.04
C ASN A 86 21.44 1.01 -5.94
N GLN A 87 22.73 1.14 -6.24
CA GLN A 87 23.76 1.60 -5.30
C GLN A 87 23.49 3.00 -4.72
N PHE A 88 22.90 3.90 -5.51
CA PHE A 88 22.59 5.28 -5.12
C PHE A 88 21.08 5.51 -4.87
N GLY A 89 20.32 4.44 -4.59
CA GLY A 89 18.91 4.49 -4.18
C GLY A 89 17.94 4.10 -5.30
N ASN A 90 18.02 4.77 -6.44
CA ASN A 90 17.42 4.37 -7.71
C ASN A 90 18.32 3.38 -8.44
N TYR A 91 17.80 2.65 -9.44
CA TYR A 91 18.64 1.92 -10.39
C TYR A 91 19.26 2.89 -11.41
N ASP A 92 20.57 2.85 -11.58
CA ASP A 92 21.31 3.49 -12.68
C ASP A 92 21.90 2.42 -13.63
N VAL A 93 22.24 2.81 -14.86
CA VAL A 93 22.93 1.94 -15.83
C VAL A 93 24.43 1.87 -15.54
N TYR A 94 24.97 0.66 -15.44
CA TYR A 94 26.40 0.36 -15.27
C TYR A 94 26.94 -0.53 -16.39
N ILE A 95 28.25 -0.49 -16.58
CA ILE A 95 28.99 -1.32 -17.53
C ILE A 95 30.32 -1.80 -16.93
N MET A 96 30.74 -3.02 -17.30
CA MET A 96 32.10 -3.53 -17.07
C MET A 96 32.55 -4.51 -18.18
N PRO A 97 33.86 -4.80 -18.32
CA PRO A 97 34.33 -5.87 -19.21
C PRO A 97 33.88 -7.26 -18.72
N LEU A 98 33.40 -8.12 -19.62
CA LEU A 98 32.92 -9.48 -19.26
C LEU A 98 34.04 -10.39 -18.72
N ALA A 99 35.28 -10.11 -19.10
CA ALA A 99 36.47 -10.76 -18.56
C ALA A 99 36.76 -10.41 -17.09
N GLY A 100 36.12 -9.37 -16.54
CA GLY A 100 36.49 -8.71 -15.29
C GLY A 100 37.29 -7.43 -15.57
N GLY A 101 37.18 -6.46 -14.66
CA GLY A 101 37.78 -5.12 -14.78
C GLY A 101 36.96 -4.10 -13.99
N ASP A 102 37.26 -2.82 -14.19
CA ASP A 102 36.56 -1.72 -13.52
C ASP A 102 35.08 -1.63 -13.94
N ILE A 103 34.23 -1.26 -12.98
CA ILE A 103 32.81 -0.96 -13.19
C ILE A 103 32.67 0.55 -13.39
N LYS A 104 31.90 0.96 -14.41
CA LYS A 104 31.60 2.36 -14.73
C LYS A 104 30.09 2.60 -14.72
N GLN A 105 29.66 3.68 -14.08
CA GLN A 105 28.30 4.22 -14.18
C GLN A 105 28.13 5.03 -15.48
N LEU A 106 26.99 4.88 -16.15
CA LEU A 106 26.66 5.54 -17.42
C LEU A 106 25.52 6.55 -17.31
N THR A 107 24.57 6.35 -16.39
CA THR A 107 23.46 7.29 -16.13
C THR A 107 23.38 7.68 -14.66
N PHE A 108 22.80 8.84 -14.37
CA PHE A 108 22.80 9.44 -13.02
C PHE A 108 21.51 10.24 -12.73
N ASN A 109 20.33 9.66 -12.98
CA ASN A 109 19.02 10.31 -12.78
C ASN A 109 18.22 9.58 -11.72
N ASP A 110 17.43 10.26 -10.88
CA ASP A 110 16.72 9.62 -9.75
C ASP A 110 15.53 8.72 -10.13
N ALA A 111 15.21 8.62 -11.41
CA ALA A 111 14.39 7.54 -11.94
C ALA A 111 15.11 6.18 -11.86
N ALA A 112 14.35 5.10 -11.81
CA ALA A 112 14.89 3.77 -12.08
C ALA A 112 15.17 3.64 -13.59
N ASP A 113 16.44 3.53 -13.95
CA ASP A 113 16.94 3.16 -15.27
C ASP A 113 17.22 1.65 -15.32
N GLU A 114 16.33 0.87 -15.94
CA GLU A 114 16.46 -0.59 -16.05
C GLU A 114 16.95 -1.00 -17.45
N VAL A 115 18.09 -1.69 -17.53
CA VAL A 115 18.71 -2.11 -18.79
C VAL A 115 17.82 -3.11 -19.55
N ASP A 116 17.40 -2.73 -20.76
CA ASP A 116 16.60 -3.58 -21.64
C ASP A 116 17.52 -4.57 -22.39
N ASN A 117 18.41 -4.04 -23.24
CA ASN A 117 19.24 -4.82 -24.16
C ASN A 117 20.38 -3.98 -24.78
N TRP A 118 21.29 -4.63 -25.52
CA TRP A 118 22.28 -3.98 -26.37
C TRP A 118 21.75 -3.75 -27.80
N GLY A 119 22.30 -2.74 -28.47
CA GLY A 119 22.23 -2.60 -29.93
C GLY A 119 23.26 -3.49 -30.65
N TRP A 120 22.99 -3.83 -31.90
CA TRP A 120 23.84 -4.72 -32.71
C TRP A 120 25.19 -4.11 -33.08
N ASP A 121 25.37 -2.81 -32.85
CA ASP A 121 26.64 -2.08 -32.99
C ASP A 121 27.66 -2.37 -31.86
N SER A 122 27.24 -3.06 -30.77
CA SER A 122 28.01 -3.26 -29.53
C SER A 122 28.50 -1.96 -28.88
N LYS A 123 27.78 -0.85 -29.10
CA LYS A 123 28.08 0.49 -28.57
C LYS A 123 26.86 1.19 -27.96
N THR A 124 25.66 0.82 -28.39
CA THR A 124 24.41 1.36 -27.87
C THR A 124 23.84 0.42 -26.80
N ILE A 125 23.45 0.97 -25.66
CA ILE A 125 22.71 0.27 -24.60
C ILE A 125 21.32 0.90 -24.53
N TYR A 126 20.27 0.09 -24.57
CA TYR A 126 18.89 0.52 -24.40
C TYR A 126 18.40 0.23 -22.98
N PHE A 127 17.56 1.10 -22.45
CA PHE A 127 17.02 0.98 -21.10
C PHE A 127 15.66 1.68 -20.96
N THR A 128 14.87 1.19 -20.01
CA THR A 128 13.58 1.76 -19.60
C THR A 128 13.80 2.73 -18.44
N SER A 129 13.23 3.94 -18.49
CA SER A 129 13.41 4.95 -17.44
C SER A 129 12.13 5.75 -17.14
N GLY A 130 11.90 6.02 -15.86
CA GLY A 130 10.79 6.83 -15.35
C GLY A 130 11.05 8.34 -15.30
N ARG A 131 12.08 8.88 -15.98
CA ARG A 131 12.45 10.30 -15.81
C ARG A 131 11.41 11.29 -16.37
N TYR A 132 10.95 11.12 -17.61
CA TYR A 132 10.04 12.05 -18.30
C TYR A 132 8.54 11.82 -18.03
N ASN A 133 8.12 10.56 -17.82
CA ASN A 133 6.72 10.15 -17.63
C ASN A 133 6.65 8.91 -16.70
N SER A 134 5.61 8.07 -16.80
CA SER A 134 5.51 6.86 -15.96
C SER A 134 6.65 5.86 -16.20
N PHE A 135 7.01 5.66 -17.47
CA PHE A 135 8.20 4.94 -17.98
C PHE A 135 8.29 5.18 -19.50
N SER A 136 9.50 5.28 -20.04
CA SER A 136 9.81 5.43 -21.48
C SER A 136 11.12 4.74 -21.83
N SER A 137 11.36 4.49 -23.13
CA SER A 137 12.62 3.94 -23.62
C SER A 137 13.67 5.01 -23.90
N TYR A 138 14.91 4.71 -23.53
CA TYR A 138 16.09 5.54 -23.74
C TYR A 138 17.24 4.72 -24.32
N LYS A 139 18.28 5.43 -24.77
CA LYS A 139 19.59 4.86 -25.13
C LYS A 139 20.73 5.65 -24.51
N VAL A 140 21.82 4.96 -24.19
CA VAL A 140 23.11 5.56 -23.80
C VAL A 140 24.25 4.86 -24.56
N SER A 141 25.38 5.55 -24.72
CA SER A 141 26.58 5.02 -25.36
C SER A 141 27.46 4.28 -24.35
N VAL A 142 28.10 3.19 -24.79
CA VAL A 142 29.19 2.46 -24.11
C VAL A 142 30.28 3.38 -23.54
N ASN A 143 30.50 4.54 -24.17
CA ASN A 143 31.50 5.52 -23.77
C ASN A 143 31.01 6.52 -22.70
N GLY A 144 29.72 6.54 -22.36
CA GLY A 144 29.07 7.61 -21.60
C GLY A 144 28.51 8.72 -22.51
N GLY A 145 28.19 9.86 -21.91
CA GLY A 145 27.39 10.93 -22.50
C GLY A 145 25.94 10.86 -22.01
N THR A 146 25.18 11.93 -22.25
CA THR A 146 23.79 12.03 -21.78
C THR A 146 22.86 11.04 -22.48
N ALA A 147 21.93 10.45 -21.73
CA ALA A 147 20.94 9.54 -22.28
C ALA A 147 19.91 10.26 -23.17
N VAL A 148 19.47 9.58 -24.24
CA VAL A 148 18.57 10.12 -25.27
C VAL A 148 17.27 9.33 -25.28
N ARG A 149 16.12 10.01 -25.25
CA ARG A 149 14.78 9.37 -25.33
C ARG A 149 14.54 8.85 -26.75
N LEU A 150 13.89 7.71 -26.92
CA LEU A 150 13.68 7.12 -28.25
C LEU A 150 12.44 7.64 -28.98
N PHE A 151 11.36 7.92 -28.25
CA PHE A 151 10.07 8.32 -28.80
C PHE A 151 9.45 9.42 -27.95
N ASP A 152 8.88 10.43 -28.61
CA ASP A 152 8.25 11.57 -27.97
C ASP A 152 6.78 11.30 -27.61
N ASN A 153 6.03 12.35 -27.23
CA ASN A 153 4.73 12.32 -26.55
C ASN A 153 4.80 11.83 -25.09
N TYR A 154 3.92 12.33 -24.22
CA TYR A 154 3.91 11.99 -22.78
C TYR A 154 3.34 10.59 -22.50
N PHE A 155 2.43 10.08 -23.35
CA PHE A 155 1.77 8.78 -23.19
C PHE A 155 2.34 7.66 -24.07
N ASN A 156 3.49 7.88 -24.73
CA ASN A 156 4.28 6.77 -25.24
C ASN A 156 5.08 6.15 -24.10
N THR A 157 4.56 5.02 -23.61
CA THR A 157 5.08 4.22 -22.48
C THR A 157 5.92 3.03 -22.96
N THR A 158 6.74 3.23 -23.98
CA THR A 158 7.58 2.16 -24.56
C THR A 158 8.63 1.68 -23.55
N HIS A 159 8.93 0.38 -23.56
CA HIS A 159 9.89 -0.28 -22.67
C HIS A 159 10.29 -1.65 -23.25
N HIS A 160 11.29 -2.31 -22.64
CA HIS A 160 11.84 -3.60 -23.09
C HIS A 160 12.32 -3.58 -24.56
N ILE A 161 13.15 -2.60 -24.92
CA ILE A 161 13.69 -2.47 -26.28
C ILE A 161 14.57 -3.66 -26.66
N ALA A 162 14.27 -4.28 -27.80
CA ALA A 162 15.17 -5.20 -28.50
C ALA A 162 15.38 -4.73 -29.95
N GLU A 163 16.60 -4.30 -30.29
CA GLU A 163 16.96 -4.00 -31.68
C GLU A 163 17.13 -5.32 -32.47
N SER A 164 16.74 -5.34 -33.74
CA SER A 164 17.11 -6.39 -34.70
C SER A 164 18.32 -5.98 -35.55
N PRO A 165 19.03 -6.91 -36.21
CA PRO A 165 20.17 -6.59 -37.08
C PRO A 165 19.88 -5.59 -38.24
N THR A 166 18.61 -5.22 -38.47
CA THR A 166 18.21 -4.20 -39.46
C THR A 166 18.10 -2.77 -38.89
N GLY A 167 18.09 -2.62 -37.56
CA GLY A 167 17.74 -1.37 -36.86
C GLY A 167 16.23 -1.12 -36.69
N GLU A 168 15.41 -2.17 -36.84
CA GLU A 168 14.03 -2.20 -36.34
C GLU A 168 14.06 -2.45 -34.82
N LEU A 169 13.37 -1.60 -34.04
CA LEU A 169 13.29 -1.68 -32.58
C LEU A 169 11.97 -2.33 -32.18
N PHE A 170 12.02 -3.49 -31.53
CA PHE A 170 10.87 -4.12 -30.90
C PHE A 170 10.67 -3.57 -29.49
N PHE A 171 9.42 -3.41 -29.06
CA PHE A 171 9.06 -2.85 -27.76
C PHE A 171 7.69 -3.34 -27.28
N SER A 172 7.44 -3.23 -25.98
CA SER A 172 6.09 -3.25 -25.40
C SER A 172 5.71 -1.83 -24.95
N ASP A 173 4.42 -1.48 -24.88
CA ASP A 173 3.97 -0.15 -24.42
C ASP A 173 2.95 -0.16 -23.27
N THR A 174 2.56 -1.33 -22.74
CA THR A 174 1.60 -1.46 -21.62
C THR A 174 2.26 -1.90 -20.31
N TRP A 175 1.74 -1.48 -19.15
CA TRP A 175 2.34 -1.90 -17.87
C TRP A 175 2.08 -3.37 -17.51
N GLU A 176 1.21 -4.07 -18.25
CA GLU A 176 0.92 -5.50 -18.06
C GLU A 176 2.10 -6.41 -18.47
N SER A 177 3.04 -5.92 -19.27
CA SER A 177 4.34 -6.56 -19.55
C SER A 177 5.48 -6.17 -18.59
N TYR A 178 5.31 -5.12 -17.78
CA TYR A 178 6.36 -4.54 -16.93
C TYR A 178 5.98 -4.61 -15.44
N ARG A 179 5.18 -3.67 -14.94
CA ARG A 179 4.77 -3.59 -13.52
C ARG A 179 3.93 -4.78 -13.06
N PHE A 180 3.16 -5.38 -13.96
CA PHE A 180 2.21 -6.45 -13.66
C PHE A 180 2.45 -7.71 -14.49
N ALA A 181 3.70 -7.97 -14.89
CA ALA A 181 4.06 -9.23 -15.56
C ALA A 181 3.68 -10.47 -14.73
N ASN A 182 3.60 -10.35 -13.40
CA ASN A 182 3.13 -11.39 -12.48
C ASN A 182 1.59 -11.56 -12.45
N ARG A 183 0.78 -10.57 -12.86
CA ARG A 183 -0.68 -10.72 -13.03
C ARG A 183 -0.90 -11.66 -14.22
N LYS A 184 -1.13 -12.95 -13.97
CA LYS A 184 -1.41 -13.91 -15.04
C LYS A 184 -2.82 -13.73 -15.58
N HIS A 185 -3.11 -14.38 -16.71
CA HIS A 185 -4.46 -14.57 -17.27
C HIS A 185 -5.24 -13.29 -17.63
N TYR A 186 -4.63 -12.09 -17.54
CA TYR A 186 -5.28 -10.84 -17.95
C TYR A 186 -5.70 -10.91 -19.42
N LYS A 187 -6.96 -10.60 -19.69
CA LYS A 187 -7.53 -10.38 -21.01
C LYS A 187 -8.28 -9.04 -20.96
N GLY A 188 -7.94 -8.10 -21.83
CA GLY A 188 -8.48 -6.73 -21.83
C GLY A 188 -7.72 -5.82 -22.80
N ALA A 189 -8.21 -4.60 -23.00
CA ALA A 189 -7.75 -3.73 -24.10
C ALA A 189 -6.32 -3.15 -23.95
N TYR A 190 -5.67 -3.33 -22.80
CA TYR A 190 -4.28 -2.93 -22.53
C TYR A 190 -3.32 -4.13 -22.40
N ASN A 191 -3.66 -5.24 -23.06
CA ASN A 191 -2.77 -6.38 -23.17
C ASN A 191 -1.49 -6.00 -23.96
N PRO A 192 -0.32 -6.57 -23.63
CA PRO A 192 0.91 -6.33 -24.37
C PRO A 192 0.97 -7.19 -25.64
N ASP A 193 1.51 -6.61 -26.70
CA ASP A 193 1.76 -7.22 -28.00
C ASP A 193 3.25 -7.20 -28.36
N ILE A 194 3.64 -8.10 -29.27
CA ILE A 194 4.88 -7.95 -30.04
C ILE A 194 4.64 -6.91 -31.13
N GLN A 195 5.34 -5.79 -31.03
CA GLN A 195 5.31 -4.70 -32.00
C GLN A 195 6.69 -4.07 -32.15
N SER A 196 6.87 -3.30 -33.22
CA SER A 196 8.12 -2.64 -33.54
C SER A 196 7.93 -1.30 -34.23
N TYR A 197 9.01 -0.52 -34.25
CA TYR A 197 9.17 0.65 -35.11
C TYR A 197 10.62 0.73 -35.61
N ASN A 198 10.82 1.08 -36.88
CA ASN A 198 12.15 1.29 -37.45
C ASN A 198 12.41 2.80 -37.62
N PRO A 199 13.31 3.42 -36.82
CA PRO A 199 13.54 4.86 -36.88
C PRO A 199 14.08 5.40 -38.20
N LYS A 200 14.65 4.55 -39.06
CA LYS A 200 15.25 4.96 -40.35
C LYS A 200 14.19 5.03 -41.46
N SER A 201 13.29 4.04 -41.53
CA SER A 201 12.19 3.99 -42.50
C SER A 201 10.88 4.62 -42.00
N LYS A 202 10.78 4.90 -40.69
CA LYS A 202 9.57 5.37 -39.98
C LYS A 202 8.38 4.41 -40.09
N SER A 203 8.63 3.12 -40.29
CA SER A 203 7.59 2.09 -40.35
C SER A 203 7.34 1.47 -38.97
N TYR A 204 6.11 1.60 -38.45
CA TYR A 204 5.57 0.79 -37.35
C TYR A 204 5.07 -0.57 -37.86
N LYS A 205 5.04 -1.58 -36.99
CA LYS A 205 4.43 -2.88 -37.27
C LYS A 205 4.02 -3.61 -35.99
N ARG A 206 2.76 -4.05 -35.94
CA ARG A 206 2.24 -5.01 -34.94
C ARG A 206 2.37 -6.43 -35.48
N TYR A 207 2.85 -7.38 -34.68
CA TYR A 207 3.10 -8.78 -35.06
C TYR A 207 2.09 -9.76 -34.44
N THR A 208 1.40 -9.36 -33.37
CA THR A 208 0.41 -10.15 -32.63
C THR A 208 -0.87 -9.35 -32.43
N ASP A 209 -2.01 -10.01 -32.33
CA ASP A 209 -3.30 -9.39 -32.01
C ASP A 209 -4.11 -10.16 -30.96
N TYR A 210 -3.46 -11.13 -30.30
CA TYR A 210 -4.04 -11.93 -29.24
C TYR A 210 -4.37 -11.07 -28.01
N ILE A 211 -5.57 -11.22 -27.46
CA ILE A 211 -6.07 -10.42 -26.31
C ILE A 211 -5.45 -10.79 -24.95
N GLY A 212 -4.50 -11.75 -24.92
CA GLY A 212 -3.64 -12.04 -23.77
C GLY A 212 -2.26 -11.41 -23.91
N LYS A 213 -1.25 -11.97 -23.24
CA LYS A 213 0.04 -11.31 -23.09
C LYS A 213 1.13 -11.91 -23.97
N ASP A 214 1.55 -11.17 -25.00
CA ASP A 214 2.72 -11.51 -25.82
C ASP A 214 3.84 -10.47 -25.58
N PHE A 215 4.92 -10.84 -24.87
CA PHE A 215 5.92 -9.88 -24.37
C PHE A 215 7.32 -10.48 -24.06
N TRP A 216 8.23 -9.67 -23.49
CA TRP A 216 9.66 -9.98 -23.26
C TRP A 216 10.38 -10.44 -24.54
N THR A 217 10.45 -9.54 -25.51
CA THR A 217 11.10 -9.77 -26.80
C THR A 217 12.62 -9.90 -26.69
N SER A 218 13.18 -10.93 -27.33
CA SER A 218 14.61 -11.14 -27.55
C SER A 218 14.85 -11.52 -29.02
N VAL A 219 16.00 -11.16 -29.61
CA VAL A 219 16.25 -11.27 -31.06
C VAL A 219 17.64 -11.85 -31.33
N ASP A 220 17.79 -12.73 -32.33
CA ASP A 220 19.08 -13.30 -32.74
C ASP A 220 19.76 -12.53 -33.90
N GLN A 221 21.00 -12.89 -34.24
CA GLN A 221 21.78 -12.24 -35.32
C GLN A 221 21.19 -12.41 -36.73
N LYS A 222 20.11 -13.18 -36.89
CA LYS A 222 19.38 -13.39 -38.15
C LYS A 222 18.05 -12.64 -38.17
N GLY A 223 17.68 -11.98 -37.07
CA GLY A 223 16.38 -11.32 -36.89
C GLY A 223 15.24 -12.27 -36.51
N ASN A 224 15.53 -13.49 -36.03
CA ASN A 224 14.50 -14.35 -35.45
C ASN A 224 14.10 -13.80 -34.07
N ILE A 225 12.80 -13.75 -33.81
CA ILE A 225 12.22 -13.15 -32.60
C ILE A 225 11.83 -14.26 -31.62
N PHE A 226 12.14 -14.11 -30.33
CA PHE A 226 11.73 -15.00 -29.25
C PHE A 226 11.03 -14.19 -28.15
N PHE A 227 9.97 -14.73 -27.56
CA PHE A 227 9.10 -14.00 -26.62
C PHE A 227 8.29 -14.98 -25.76
N VAL A 228 7.62 -14.49 -24.71
CA VAL A 228 6.59 -15.27 -23.99
C VAL A 228 5.19 -15.01 -24.52
N SER A 229 4.33 -16.02 -24.49
CA SER A 229 2.89 -15.89 -24.71
C SER A 229 2.10 -16.82 -23.79
N ASP A 230 0.93 -16.38 -23.30
CA ASP A 230 -0.04 -17.24 -22.59
C ASP A 230 -1.16 -17.81 -23.50
N GLU A 231 -1.03 -17.65 -24.82
CA GLU A 231 -2.02 -18.09 -25.84
C GLU A 231 -2.32 -19.60 -25.84
N GLY A 232 -1.33 -20.44 -25.51
CA GLY A 232 -1.45 -21.89 -25.69
C GLY A 232 -2.17 -22.62 -24.56
N ASN A 233 -2.00 -22.17 -23.31
CA ASN A 233 -2.52 -22.84 -22.12
C ASN A 233 -2.64 -21.93 -20.88
N GLU A 234 -2.74 -20.61 -21.07
CA GLU A 234 -2.88 -19.58 -20.02
C GLU A 234 -1.69 -19.43 -19.05
N GLU A 235 -0.62 -20.23 -19.18
CA GLU A 235 0.67 -20.05 -18.50
C GLU A 235 1.73 -19.57 -19.53
N TYR A 236 2.60 -18.62 -19.15
CA TYR A 236 3.61 -18.07 -20.07
C TYR A 236 4.54 -19.15 -20.60
N ASN A 237 4.56 -19.34 -21.91
CA ASN A 237 5.42 -20.30 -22.59
C ASN A 237 6.27 -19.61 -23.66
N LEU A 238 7.35 -20.27 -24.11
CA LEU A 238 8.26 -19.72 -25.11
C LEU A 238 7.64 -19.83 -26.51
N TYR A 239 7.64 -18.71 -27.24
CA TYR A 239 7.21 -18.61 -28.63
C TYR A 239 8.31 -17.95 -29.48
N THR A 240 8.21 -18.13 -30.79
CA THR A 240 9.12 -17.51 -31.75
C THR A 240 8.43 -17.09 -33.05
N PHE A 241 8.98 -16.06 -33.72
CA PHE A 241 8.79 -15.83 -35.15
C PHE A 241 10.09 -16.18 -35.88
N ILE A 242 10.08 -17.32 -36.59
CA ILE A 242 11.13 -17.72 -37.54
C ILE A 242 10.52 -17.68 -38.94
N GLY A 243 11.16 -16.99 -39.89
CA GLY A 243 10.63 -16.81 -41.24
C GLY A 243 9.24 -16.15 -41.29
N GLY A 244 8.91 -15.32 -40.28
CA GLY A 244 7.61 -14.65 -40.15
C GLY A 244 6.48 -15.51 -39.54
N LYS A 245 6.73 -16.76 -39.14
CA LYS A 245 5.71 -17.66 -38.59
C LYS A 245 5.74 -17.74 -37.06
N LYS A 246 4.66 -17.30 -36.38
CA LYS A 246 4.43 -17.55 -34.94
C LYS A 246 4.42 -19.07 -34.68
N THR A 247 5.24 -19.53 -33.74
CA THR A 247 5.38 -20.95 -33.39
C THR A 247 5.62 -21.08 -31.88
N SER A 248 4.81 -21.90 -31.20
CA SER A 248 5.06 -22.33 -29.81
C SER A 248 6.28 -23.25 -29.77
N LEU A 249 7.16 -23.03 -28.79
CA LEU A 249 8.38 -23.81 -28.55
C LEU A 249 8.30 -24.66 -27.27
N THR A 250 7.50 -24.24 -26.27
CA THR A 250 7.26 -24.98 -25.02
C THR A 250 5.77 -25.01 -24.65
N ASN A 251 5.38 -25.98 -23.82
CA ASN A 251 4.03 -26.10 -23.28
C ASN A 251 4.08 -26.64 -21.84
N PHE A 252 4.58 -25.81 -20.92
CA PHE A 252 4.66 -26.09 -19.49
C PHE A 252 3.37 -25.73 -18.77
N ASP A 253 3.10 -26.47 -17.71
CA ASP A 253 2.06 -26.24 -16.70
C ASP A 253 2.38 -25.12 -15.71
N THR A 254 3.55 -24.46 -15.84
CA THR A 254 3.92 -23.27 -15.08
C THR A 254 4.65 -22.25 -15.95
N SER A 255 4.31 -20.97 -15.77
CA SER A 255 4.89 -19.84 -16.49
C SER A 255 6.42 -19.79 -16.42
N ILE A 256 7.04 -19.58 -17.58
CA ILE A 256 8.43 -19.13 -17.69
C ILE A 256 8.51 -17.60 -17.53
N LYS A 257 9.71 -17.07 -17.26
CA LYS A 257 9.96 -15.63 -17.25
C LYS A 257 11.26 -15.25 -17.96
N ARG A 258 11.27 -14.03 -18.49
CA ARG A 258 12.44 -13.31 -19.04
C ARG A 258 13.30 -14.17 -20.00
N PRO A 259 12.75 -14.71 -21.10
CA PRO A 259 13.53 -15.44 -22.09
C PRO A 259 14.57 -14.53 -22.77
N PHE A 260 15.75 -15.06 -23.02
CA PHE A 260 16.81 -14.37 -23.75
C PHE A 260 17.56 -15.33 -24.68
N VAL A 261 17.66 -15.00 -25.97
CA VAL A 261 18.36 -15.82 -26.97
C VAL A 261 19.84 -15.44 -27.06
N SER A 262 20.72 -16.43 -27.26
CA SER A 262 22.11 -16.18 -27.65
C SER A 262 22.19 -15.56 -29.04
N ALA A 263 23.15 -14.66 -29.28
CA ALA A 263 23.28 -13.97 -30.57
C ALA A 263 23.38 -14.95 -31.77
N ASN A 264 24.04 -16.10 -31.59
CA ASN A 264 24.13 -17.14 -32.62
C ASN A 264 22.79 -17.82 -32.99
N GLY A 265 21.74 -17.66 -32.18
CA GLY A 265 20.40 -18.23 -32.36
C GLY A 265 20.27 -19.71 -32.00
N THR A 266 21.24 -20.31 -31.28
CA THR A 266 21.18 -21.75 -30.92
C THR A 266 20.38 -22.02 -29.66
N THR A 267 20.36 -21.09 -28.71
CA THR A 267 19.92 -21.37 -27.34
C THR A 267 19.14 -20.20 -26.76
N VAL A 268 18.02 -20.48 -26.10
CA VAL A 268 17.29 -19.49 -25.28
C VAL A 268 17.46 -19.87 -23.81
N VAL A 269 17.81 -18.94 -22.94
CA VAL A 269 17.78 -19.11 -21.47
C VAL A 269 16.52 -18.44 -20.90
N PHE A 270 15.91 -19.01 -19.87
CA PHE A 270 14.75 -18.43 -19.18
C PHE A 270 14.68 -18.90 -17.71
N GLU A 271 13.90 -18.18 -16.91
CA GLU A 271 13.50 -18.61 -15.56
C GLU A 271 12.27 -19.52 -15.63
N LYS A 272 12.22 -20.59 -14.84
CA LYS A 272 11.00 -21.36 -14.54
C LYS A 272 11.09 -21.88 -13.10
N ASP A 273 10.01 -21.76 -12.33
CA ASP A 273 9.94 -22.23 -10.93
C ASP A 273 11.12 -21.74 -10.05
N TYR A 274 11.53 -20.49 -10.27
CA TYR A 274 12.69 -19.79 -9.67
C TYR A 274 14.08 -20.40 -9.97
N GLN A 275 14.21 -21.22 -11.02
CA GLN A 275 15.49 -21.78 -11.47
C GLN A 275 15.72 -21.48 -12.95
N LEU A 276 16.97 -21.59 -13.41
CA LEU A 276 17.31 -21.34 -14.81
C LEU A 276 17.22 -22.60 -15.67
N TYR A 277 16.65 -22.44 -16.85
CA TYR A 277 16.47 -23.45 -17.87
C TYR A 277 16.97 -22.93 -19.22
N THR A 278 17.36 -23.85 -20.10
CA THR A 278 17.69 -23.52 -21.50
C THR A 278 16.83 -24.32 -22.47
N TYR A 279 16.53 -23.72 -23.63
CA TYR A 279 15.93 -24.37 -24.79
C TYR A 279 16.95 -24.40 -25.94
N ASP A 280 17.29 -25.58 -26.43
CA ASP A 280 18.10 -25.75 -27.64
C ASP A 280 17.20 -25.71 -28.88
N VAL A 281 17.41 -24.71 -29.74
CA VAL A 281 16.51 -24.38 -30.86
C VAL A 281 16.53 -25.47 -31.96
N ALA A 282 17.65 -26.19 -32.11
CA ALA A 282 17.81 -27.21 -33.16
C ALA A 282 17.16 -28.55 -32.79
N SER A 283 17.40 -29.04 -31.57
CA SER A 283 16.85 -30.31 -31.05
C SER A 283 15.50 -30.16 -30.35
N LYS A 284 15.06 -28.92 -30.09
CA LYS A 284 13.80 -28.56 -29.41
C LYS A 284 13.68 -29.10 -27.99
N LYS A 285 14.82 -29.26 -27.31
CA LYS A 285 14.90 -29.77 -25.94
C LYS A 285 14.99 -28.63 -24.94
N THR A 286 14.31 -28.80 -23.80
CA THR A 286 14.54 -28.00 -22.60
C THR A 286 15.39 -28.79 -21.60
N GLU A 287 16.40 -28.16 -21.02
CA GLU A 287 17.20 -28.72 -19.92
C GLU A 287 17.24 -27.75 -18.72
N LYS A 288 17.20 -28.30 -17.50
CA LYS A 288 17.37 -27.53 -16.25
C LYS A 288 18.86 -27.32 -16.00
N ILE A 289 19.27 -26.09 -15.71
CA ILE A 289 20.67 -25.79 -15.40
C ILE A 289 20.93 -26.11 -13.93
N ASN A 290 21.80 -27.09 -13.68
CA ASN A 290 22.25 -27.42 -12.33
C ASN A 290 23.34 -26.45 -11.89
N ILE A 291 22.93 -25.39 -11.18
CA ILE A 291 23.81 -24.33 -10.68
C ILE A 291 24.21 -24.66 -9.23
N ASN A 292 25.51 -24.55 -8.94
CA ASN A 292 26.07 -24.64 -7.60
C ASN A 292 26.65 -23.28 -7.18
N THR A 293 26.02 -22.62 -6.20
CA THR A 293 26.43 -21.32 -5.63
C THR A 293 26.93 -21.46 -4.19
N SER A 294 27.97 -20.70 -3.82
CA SER A 294 28.39 -20.56 -2.41
C SER A 294 27.44 -19.62 -1.66
N ARG A 295 26.44 -20.18 -0.95
CA ARG A 295 25.39 -19.43 -0.24
C ARG A 295 25.86 -18.94 1.14
N ASN A 296 25.65 -17.67 1.47
CA ASN A 296 25.79 -17.13 2.83
C ASN A 296 24.42 -17.00 3.52
N GLN A 297 23.90 -18.08 4.09
CA GLN A 297 22.53 -18.08 4.64
C GLN A 297 22.43 -17.30 5.97
N VAL A 298 21.95 -16.06 5.89
CA VAL A 298 21.82 -15.13 7.03
C VAL A 298 20.41 -15.03 7.63
N LEU A 299 19.33 -15.38 6.93
CA LEU A 299 17.96 -15.20 7.43
C LEU A 299 17.63 -15.99 8.71
N SER A 300 18.34 -17.08 8.98
CA SER A 300 18.20 -17.90 10.20
C SER A 300 19.11 -17.44 11.34
N LYS A 301 19.80 -16.30 11.20
CA LYS A 301 20.54 -15.65 12.28
C LYS A 301 19.59 -14.77 13.08
N GLU A 302 19.73 -14.83 14.40
CA GLU A 302 19.02 -13.98 15.34
C GLU A 302 19.47 -12.52 15.19
N GLN A 303 18.50 -11.62 14.99
CA GLN A 303 18.69 -10.18 14.93
C GLN A 303 18.11 -9.53 16.20
N GLU A 304 18.72 -8.44 16.66
CA GLU A 304 18.33 -7.76 17.89
C GLU A 304 17.28 -6.66 17.63
N TYR A 305 16.19 -6.69 18.40
CA TYR A 305 15.08 -5.74 18.36
C TYR A 305 14.84 -5.11 19.74
N ASP A 306 14.50 -3.82 19.81
CA ASP A 306 14.16 -3.11 21.05
C ASP A 306 12.63 -2.96 21.18
N VAL A 307 12.09 -3.27 22.36
CA VAL A 307 10.68 -3.07 22.73
C VAL A 307 10.31 -1.58 22.78
N ARG A 308 11.28 -0.71 23.13
CA ARG A 308 11.06 0.70 23.40
C ARG A 308 10.53 1.44 22.16
N GLY A 309 9.26 1.83 22.20
CA GLY A 309 8.61 2.55 21.10
C GLY A 309 7.99 1.64 20.02
N ASN A 310 7.99 0.31 20.23
CA ASN A 310 7.51 -0.68 19.27
C ASN A 310 6.36 -1.55 19.84
N ILE A 311 5.68 -1.08 20.89
CA ILE A 311 4.55 -1.78 21.50
C ILE A 311 3.27 -1.57 20.68
N SER A 312 2.63 -2.64 20.21
CA SER A 312 1.41 -2.59 19.40
C SER A 312 0.11 -2.76 20.19
N ALA A 313 0.14 -3.50 21.30
CA ALA A 313 -1.03 -3.75 22.16
C ALA A 313 -0.59 -4.03 23.60
N PHE A 314 -1.48 -3.81 24.58
CA PHE A 314 -1.22 -4.10 25.99
C PHE A 314 -2.49 -4.32 26.84
N ASP A 315 -2.34 -4.93 28.01
CA ASP A 315 -3.31 -4.93 29.11
C ASP A 315 -2.60 -4.95 30.48
N VAL A 316 -3.31 -4.56 31.53
CA VAL A 316 -2.79 -4.44 32.90
C VAL A 316 -3.53 -5.40 33.82
N SER A 317 -2.81 -6.08 34.71
CA SER A 317 -3.45 -7.02 35.66
C SER A 317 -4.38 -6.28 36.61
N THR A 318 -5.48 -6.92 37.01
CA THR A 318 -6.56 -6.35 37.83
C THR A 318 -6.06 -5.82 39.19
N ASP A 319 -4.98 -6.38 39.74
CA ASP A 319 -4.28 -5.88 40.93
C ASP A 319 -3.46 -4.59 40.71
N GLY A 320 -3.36 -4.11 39.46
CA GLY A 320 -2.66 -2.91 39.05
C GLY A 320 -1.14 -2.98 39.25
N LYS A 321 -0.53 -4.17 39.18
CA LYS A 321 0.90 -4.42 39.45
C LYS A 321 1.72 -4.94 38.26
N LYS A 322 1.11 -5.53 37.24
CA LYS A 322 1.80 -6.17 36.10
C LYS A 322 1.21 -5.68 34.79
N MET A 323 2.03 -5.60 33.76
CA MET A 323 1.62 -5.35 32.38
C MET A 323 1.89 -6.59 31.54
N ALA A 324 1.01 -6.85 30.57
CA ALA A 324 1.28 -7.73 29.44
C ALA A 324 1.21 -6.86 28.18
N PHE A 325 2.13 -7.03 27.26
CA PHE A 325 2.17 -6.22 26.04
C PHE A 325 2.83 -6.96 24.89
N ILE A 326 2.56 -6.49 23.67
CA ILE A 326 3.04 -7.10 22.43
C ILE A 326 3.97 -6.14 21.70
N SER A 327 5.10 -6.67 21.22
CA SER A 327 6.08 -5.95 20.39
C SER A 327 6.63 -6.90 19.33
N ARG A 328 6.60 -6.49 18.05
CA ARG A 328 6.96 -7.32 16.87
C ARG A 328 6.42 -8.76 16.93
N GLY A 329 5.14 -8.90 17.29
CA GLY A 329 4.45 -10.19 17.34
C GLY A 329 4.81 -11.11 18.50
N GLU A 330 5.58 -10.67 19.49
CA GLU A 330 5.89 -11.45 20.70
C GLU A 330 5.19 -10.86 21.93
N VAL A 331 4.78 -11.72 22.87
CA VAL A 331 4.18 -11.33 24.15
C VAL A 331 5.26 -11.20 25.23
N PHE A 332 5.21 -10.09 25.96
CA PHE A 332 6.09 -9.74 27.06
C PHE A 332 5.28 -9.43 28.32
N VAL A 333 5.93 -9.54 29.48
CA VAL A 333 5.39 -9.14 30.79
C VAL A 333 6.39 -8.28 31.54
N SER A 334 5.91 -7.29 32.29
CA SER A 334 6.69 -6.44 33.20
C SER A 334 5.89 -6.13 34.47
N ASP A 335 6.50 -5.42 35.42
CA ASP A 335 5.73 -4.70 36.44
C ASP A 335 5.03 -3.46 35.83
N ALA A 336 4.15 -2.82 36.61
CA ALA A 336 3.43 -1.60 36.22
C ALA A 336 4.30 -0.31 36.21
N GLU A 337 5.61 -0.43 36.44
CA GLU A 337 6.63 0.60 36.26
C GLU A 337 7.45 0.38 34.97
N GLY A 338 7.12 -0.64 34.17
CA GLY A 338 7.85 -1.04 32.96
C GLY A 338 9.13 -1.83 33.22
N LYS A 339 9.38 -2.22 34.47
CA LYS A 339 10.62 -2.88 34.92
C LYS A 339 10.45 -4.40 34.92
N PHE A 340 11.57 -5.09 34.97
CA PHE A 340 11.64 -6.56 34.98
C PHE A 340 10.97 -7.19 33.74
N VAL A 341 11.06 -6.53 32.59
CA VAL A 341 10.53 -7.01 31.31
C VAL A 341 11.08 -8.41 30.99
N ARG A 342 10.20 -9.29 30.52
CA ARG A 342 10.56 -10.62 30.04
C ARG A 342 9.69 -11.03 28.84
N LYS A 343 10.30 -11.50 27.76
CA LYS A 343 9.60 -12.22 26.68
C LYS A 343 9.07 -13.55 27.21
N ILE A 344 7.80 -13.88 26.97
CA ILE A 344 7.17 -15.13 27.44
C ILE A 344 6.72 -16.06 26.32
N THR A 345 6.54 -15.57 25.10
CA THR A 345 6.40 -16.40 23.88
C THR A 345 7.73 -16.58 23.15
N ASN A 346 7.82 -17.59 22.28
CA ASN A 346 8.92 -17.78 21.35
C ASN A 346 8.48 -18.72 20.21
N SER A 347 7.36 -18.40 19.56
CA SER A 347 6.67 -19.27 18.59
C SER A 347 7.07 -19.02 17.14
N GLY A 348 7.72 -17.89 16.81
CA GLY A 348 7.97 -17.45 15.43
C GLY A 348 6.73 -16.84 14.75
N GLU A 349 5.54 -17.27 15.14
CA GLU A 349 4.24 -16.68 14.82
C GLU A 349 4.11 -15.20 15.33
N ARG A 350 2.99 -14.55 15.01
CA ARG A 350 2.64 -13.17 15.38
C ARG A 350 1.50 -13.14 16.39
N ALA A 351 1.74 -12.62 17.59
CA ALA A 351 0.70 -12.18 18.51
C ALA A 351 0.16 -10.80 18.12
N LEU A 352 -1.14 -10.53 18.37
CA LEU A 352 -1.77 -9.23 18.06
C LEU A 352 -2.44 -8.56 19.27
N GLU A 353 -3.20 -9.33 20.07
CA GLU A 353 -3.92 -8.83 21.26
C GLU A 353 -3.52 -9.61 22.52
N CYS A 354 -3.56 -8.99 23.70
CA CYS A 354 -3.37 -9.67 24.99
C CYS A 354 -4.27 -9.09 26.09
N LYS A 355 -4.78 -9.94 26.99
CA LYS A 355 -5.58 -9.58 28.19
C LYS A 355 -5.20 -10.45 29.39
N TRP A 356 -5.16 -9.87 30.59
CA TRP A 356 -5.03 -10.59 31.86
C TRP A 356 -6.38 -11.14 32.32
N LEU A 357 -6.42 -12.39 32.78
CA LEU A 357 -7.60 -12.98 33.43
C LEU A 357 -7.73 -12.56 34.90
N ALA A 358 -8.86 -12.92 35.53
CA ALA A 358 -9.19 -12.55 36.91
C ALA A 358 -8.15 -13.01 37.97
N ASP A 359 -7.39 -14.06 37.68
CA ASP A 359 -6.38 -14.64 38.57
C ASP A 359 -5.10 -13.79 38.71
N ASN A 360 -4.93 -12.75 37.88
CA ASN A 360 -3.72 -11.91 37.80
C ASN A 360 -2.42 -12.68 37.46
N LYS A 361 -2.55 -13.88 36.89
CA LYS A 361 -1.47 -14.81 36.56
C LYS A 361 -1.56 -15.35 35.13
N THR A 362 -2.76 -15.57 34.59
CA THR A 362 -2.98 -16.12 33.25
C THR A 362 -3.25 -14.99 32.27
N ILE A 363 -2.62 -15.08 31.10
CA ILE A 363 -2.80 -14.17 29.97
C ILE A 363 -3.51 -14.93 28.85
N LEU A 364 -4.60 -14.35 28.35
CA LEU A 364 -5.28 -14.72 27.11
C LEU A 364 -4.73 -13.80 26.01
N PHE A 365 -4.33 -14.36 24.86
CA PHE A 365 -3.77 -13.58 23.76
C PHE A 365 -4.18 -14.16 22.40
N SER A 366 -4.27 -13.31 21.37
CA SER A 366 -4.40 -13.78 19.99
C SER A 366 -3.02 -14.00 19.38
N GLN A 367 -2.89 -15.04 18.55
CA GLN A 367 -1.69 -15.33 17.78
C GLN A 367 -2.07 -15.98 16.45
N THR A 368 -1.30 -15.72 15.38
CA THR A 368 -1.39 -16.52 14.16
C THR A 368 -1.00 -17.98 14.42
N ALA A 369 -1.64 -18.90 13.70
CA ALA A 369 -1.27 -20.31 13.65
C ALA A 369 -1.64 -20.88 12.28
N ASN A 370 -0.64 -21.18 11.45
CA ASN A 370 -0.85 -21.44 10.01
C ASN A 370 -1.54 -20.25 9.29
N GLY A 371 -1.25 -19.02 9.72
CA GLY A 371 -1.81 -17.78 9.19
C GLY A 371 -3.09 -17.29 9.87
N TYR A 372 -3.97 -18.17 10.35
CA TYR A 372 -5.21 -17.76 11.02
C TYR A 372 -4.96 -17.29 12.46
N GLN A 373 -5.43 -16.09 12.79
CA GLN A 373 -5.45 -15.55 14.15
C GLN A 373 -6.40 -16.41 15.02
N ASN A 374 -5.86 -16.95 16.11
CA ASN A 374 -6.54 -17.86 17.05
C ASN A 374 -6.25 -17.44 18.51
N TRP A 375 -7.09 -17.86 19.47
CA TRP A 375 -6.90 -17.59 20.90
C TRP A 375 -5.98 -18.60 21.57
N PHE A 376 -5.09 -18.09 22.43
CA PHE A 376 -4.08 -18.84 23.19
C PHE A 376 -4.04 -18.37 24.64
N THR A 377 -3.56 -19.23 25.54
CA THR A 377 -3.26 -18.88 26.94
C THR A 377 -1.85 -19.28 27.36
N ILE A 378 -1.28 -18.51 28.29
CA ILE A 378 0.04 -18.75 28.92
C ILE A 378 0.02 -18.17 30.35
N THR A 379 0.89 -18.65 31.24
CA THR A 379 1.14 -17.96 32.53
C THR A 379 2.10 -16.79 32.34
N GLY A 380 1.75 -15.63 32.88
CA GLY A 380 2.56 -14.40 32.80
C GLY A 380 3.90 -14.45 33.53
N ASP A 381 4.17 -15.50 34.30
CA ASP A 381 5.50 -15.80 34.84
C ASP A 381 6.39 -16.59 33.85
N GLY A 382 5.90 -16.90 32.65
CA GLY A 382 6.63 -17.60 31.59
C GLY A 382 7.15 -18.98 32.02
N LYS A 383 6.40 -19.70 32.88
CA LYS A 383 6.74 -21.07 33.31
C LYS A 383 5.79 -22.14 32.76
N GLY A 384 4.56 -21.78 32.39
CA GLY A 384 3.66 -22.64 31.65
C GLY A 384 4.00 -22.68 30.16
N SER A 385 3.54 -23.71 29.46
CA SER A 385 3.52 -23.76 28.00
C SER A 385 2.40 -22.88 27.43
N VAL A 386 2.55 -22.48 26.16
CA VAL A 386 1.46 -21.89 25.36
C VAL A 386 0.40 -22.97 25.10
N LYS A 387 -0.86 -22.69 25.45
CA LYS A 387 -2.03 -23.54 25.16
C LYS A 387 -2.92 -22.87 24.12
N GLN A 388 -3.09 -23.49 22.96
CA GLN A 388 -4.10 -23.09 21.98
C GLN A 388 -5.51 -23.39 22.50
N LEU A 389 -6.45 -22.46 22.29
CA LEU A 389 -7.86 -22.59 22.67
C LEU A 389 -8.75 -22.83 21.44
N THR A 390 -8.72 -21.93 20.46
CA THR A 390 -9.48 -22.06 19.20
C THR A 390 -8.63 -22.65 18.08
N LYS A 391 -9.28 -23.23 17.06
CA LYS A 391 -8.62 -23.81 15.87
C LYS A 391 -9.38 -23.41 14.60
N ASP A 392 -9.84 -22.16 14.60
CA ASP A 392 -10.79 -21.64 13.65
C ASP A 392 -10.06 -21.33 12.33
N LYS A 393 -10.66 -21.71 11.19
CA LYS A 393 -10.27 -21.22 9.85
C LYS A 393 -10.89 -19.85 9.58
N ALA A 394 -10.73 -18.96 10.55
CA ALA A 394 -11.33 -17.63 10.61
C ALA A 394 -10.52 -16.81 11.62
N ASN A 395 -10.28 -15.53 11.36
CA ASN A 395 -9.49 -14.68 12.24
C ASN A 395 -10.32 -14.25 13.46
N VAL A 396 -9.98 -14.78 14.63
CA VAL A 396 -10.61 -14.39 15.91
C VAL A 396 -9.94 -13.14 16.47
N ARG A 397 -10.72 -12.10 16.78
CA ARG A 397 -10.19 -10.75 17.04
C ARG A 397 -11.10 -9.90 17.92
N ASP A 398 -10.57 -8.76 18.35
CA ASP A 398 -11.29 -7.68 19.03
C ASP A 398 -11.94 -8.14 20.34
N ILE A 399 -11.14 -8.73 21.24
CA ILE A 399 -11.68 -9.35 22.46
C ILE A 399 -11.87 -8.35 23.61
N THR A 400 -13.10 -8.28 24.11
CA THR A 400 -13.45 -7.54 25.34
C THR A 400 -13.85 -8.52 26.44
N LEU A 401 -13.30 -8.34 27.64
CA LEU A 401 -13.69 -9.11 28.83
C LEU A 401 -14.78 -8.33 29.60
N ASN A 402 -15.74 -9.04 30.20
CA ASN A 402 -16.74 -8.42 31.08
C ASN A 402 -16.09 -7.91 32.38
N LYS A 403 -16.81 -7.09 33.17
CA LYS A 403 -16.22 -6.40 34.33
C LYS A 403 -15.62 -7.34 35.40
N THR A 404 -16.20 -8.53 35.59
CA THR A 404 -15.69 -9.55 36.52
C THR A 404 -14.63 -10.48 35.91
N LYS A 405 -14.29 -10.31 34.62
CA LYS A 405 -13.39 -11.18 33.85
C LYS A 405 -13.76 -12.68 33.96
N THR A 406 -15.06 -12.96 33.83
CA THR A 406 -15.67 -14.30 33.78
C THR A 406 -16.21 -14.66 32.40
N MET A 407 -16.52 -13.67 31.56
CA MET A 407 -16.96 -13.84 30.18
C MET A 407 -16.15 -12.93 29.25
N ALA A 408 -16.04 -13.31 27.97
CA ALA A 408 -15.48 -12.48 26.91
C ALA A 408 -16.36 -12.48 25.66
N VAL A 409 -16.37 -11.37 24.92
CA VAL A 409 -16.94 -11.27 23.57
C VAL A 409 -15.84 -10.93 22.57
N TYR A 410 -15.92 -11.51 21.38
CA TYR A 410 -14.96 -11.32 20.29
C TYR A 410 -15.61 -11.62 18.94
N LEU A 411 -15.02 -11.14 17.85
CA LEU A 411 -15.46 -11.43 16.48
C LEU A 411 -14.68 -12.64 15.93
N SER A 412 -15.36 -13.54 15.22
CA SER A 412 -14.74 -14.62 14.46
C SER A 412 -15.19 -14.56 13.00
N GLY A 413 -14.22 -14.53 12.09
CA GLY A 413 -14.46 -14.49 10.65
C GLY A 413 -15.19 -13.23 10.20
N ARG A 414 -15.94 -13.35 9.10
CA ARG A 414 -16.74 -12.25 8.52
C ARG A 414 -18.12 -12.07 9.17
N ASN A 415 -18.57 -13.00 10.00
CA ASN A 415 -20.00 -13.18 10.26
C ASN A 415 -20.43 -13.62 11.67
N GLU A 416 -19.52 -13.83 12.65
CA GLU A 416 -19.91 -14.31 13.98
C GLU A 416 -19.39 -13.44 15.14
N LEU A 417 -20.32 -12.98 15.98
CA LEU A 417 -20.03 -12.51 17.33
C LEU A 417 -20.08 -13.70 18.30
N LYS A 418 -18.96 -13.99 18.96
CA LYS A 418 -18.81 -15.10 19.91
C LYS A 418 -18.89 -14.60 21.36
N LEU A 419 -19.42 -15.45 22.25
CA LEU A 419 -19.38 -15.29 23.71
C LEU A 419 -18.64 -16.51 24.31
N MET A 420 -17.58 -16.25 25.07
CA MET A 420 -16.71 -17.25 25.71
C MET A 420 -16.84 -17.20 27.24
N ASP A 421 -16.93 -18.36 27.89
CA ASP A 421 -16.73 -18.52 29.34
C ASP A 421 -15.21 -18.58 29.64
N LEU A 422 -14.70 -17.70 30.51
CA LEU A 422 -13.26 -17.58 30.79
C LEU A 422 -12.72 -18.58 31.82
N LYS A 423 -13.54 -19.51 32.30
CA LYS A 423 -13.15 -20.60 33.20
C LYS A 423 -12.98 -21.92 32.45
N THR A 424 -13.81 -22.20 31.46
CA THR A 424 -13.71 -23.38 30.58
C THR A 424 -12.97 -23.09 29.27
N PHE A 425 -13.06 -21.84 28.78
CA PHE A 425 -12.73 -21.39 27.42
C PHE A 425 -13.68 -21.94 26.33
N ASP A 426 -14.84 -22.45 26.71
CA ASP A 426 -15.90 -22.80 25.76
C ASP A 426 -16.51 -21.53 25.18
N ALA A 427 -16.63 -21.46 23.85
CA ALA A 427 -17.20 -20.33 23.13
C ALA A 427 -18.42 -20.76 22.31
N LYS A 428 -19.47 -19.94 22.33
CA LYS A 428 -20.68 -20.09 21.52
C LYS A 428 -20.92 -18.85 20.65
N THR A 429 -21.58 -19.02 19.52
CA THR A 429 -22.09 -17.88 18.75
C THR A 429 -23.24 -17.22 19.51
N LEU A 430 -23.19 -15.89 19.60
CA LEU A 430 -24.21 -15.04 20.22
C LEU A 430 -25.07 -14.35 19.16
N VAL A 431 -24.43 -13.87 18.08
CA VAL A 431 -25.09 -13.28 16.90
C VAL A 431 -24.35 -13.72 15.64
N THR A 432 -25.10 -14.08 14.60
CA THR A 432 -24.59 -14.23 13.22
C THR A 432 -25.19 -13.10 12.38
N ASP A 433 -24.35 -12.28 11.78
CA ASP A 433 -24.73 -11.07 11.03
C ASP A 433 -23.58 -10.66 10.10
N GLU A 434 -23.69 -9.56 9.35
CA GLU A 434 -22.63 -9.04 8.47
C GLU A 434 -21.64 -8.17 9.27
N PHE A 435 -20.52 -8.75 9.69
CA PHE A 435 -19.46 -8.02 10.42
C PHE A 435 -18.29 -7.60 9.52
N TRP A 436 -18.07 -8.26 8.38
CA TRP A 436 -16.80 -8.27 7.63
C TRP A 436 -15.62 -8.77 8.50
N ALA A 437 -14.42 -8.95 7.95
CA ALA A 437 -13.23 -9.39 8.70
C ALA A 437 -12.10 -8.34 8.76
N LEU A 438 -12.48 -7.08 8.53
CA LEU A 438 -11.65 -5.88 8.62
C LEU A 438 -12.54 -4.67 8.96
N GLN A 439 -11.93 -3.57 9.42
CA GLN A 439 -12.63 -2.30 9.75
C GLN A 439 -13.72 -2.42 10.83
N ASN A 440 -13.52 -3.34 11.78
CA ASN A 440 -14.45 -3.58 12.89
C ASN A 440 -14.29 -2.57 14.04
N ALA A 441 -15.40 -2.30 14.74
CA ALA A 441 -15.37 -1.80 16.11
C ALA A 441 -15.47 -2.99 17.09
N ALA A 442 -14.72 -2.94 18.20
CA ALA A 442 -14.69 -4.04 19.16
C ALA A 442 -16.02 -4.19 19.91
N PRO A 443 -16.60 -5.41 20.02
CA PRO A 443 -17.80 -5.64 20.80
C PRO A 443 -17.54 -5.41 22.29
N SER A 444 -18.51 -4.85 23.02
CA SER A 444 -18.35 -4.50 24.44
C SER A 444 -19.56 -4.83 25.32
N PHE A 445 -19.31 -5.23 26.57
CA PHE A 445 -20.36 -5.49 27.57
C PHE A 445 -20.93 -4.19 28.15
N SER A 446 -22.22 -4.20 28.48
CA SER A 446 -22.85 -3.13 29.26
C SER A 446 -22.31 -3.06 30.70
N PRO A 447 -22.43 -1.91 31.40
CA PRO A 447 -21.94 -1.76 32.78
C PRO A 447 -22.53 -2.72 33.83
N ASN A 448 -23.60 -3.44 33.48
CA ASN A 448 -24.25 -4.47 34.29
C ASN A 448 -24.07 -5.91 33.73
N ASP A 449 -23.23 -6.10 32.70
CA ASP A 449 -22.93 -7.36 32.00
C ASP A 449 -24.15 -8.10 31.39
N GLU A 450 -25.28 -7.42 31.14
CA GLU A 450 -26.50 -8.04 30.55
C GLU A 450 -26.64 -7.91 29.04
N TYR A 451 -25.98 -6.90 28.44
CA TYR A 451 -26.05 -6.62 27.00
C TYR A 451 -24.64 -6.62 26.39
N VAL A 452 -24.57 -6.92 25.09
CA VAL A 452 -23.38 -6.71 24.25
C VAL A 452 -23.70 -5.66 23.20
N LEU A 453 -22.85 -4.65 23.09
CA LEU A 453 -22.86 -3.58 22.09
C LEU A 453 -21.86 -3.91 20.98
N PHE A 454 -22.23 -3.73 19.72
CA PHE A 454 -21.40 -4.03 18.56
C PHE A 454 -21.88 -3.26 17.32
N THR A 455 -21.14 -3.35 16.22
CA THR A 455 -21.53 -2.82 14.90
C THR A 455 -21.73 -3.93 13.87
N VAL A 456 -22.63 -3.74 12.91
CA VAL A 456 -22.78 -4.59 11.72
C VAL A 456 -22.94 -3.72 10.47
N TYR A 457 -22.65 -4.27 9.30
CA TYR A 457 -22.78 -3.54 8.04
C TYR A 457 -24.18 -3.65 7.43
N ARG A 458 -24.65 -2.54 6.85
CA ARG A 458 -25.91 -2.40 6.11
C ARG A 458 -25.66 -1.43 4.96
N ASN A 459 -25.79 -1.89 3.71
CA ASN A 459 -25.54 -1.07 2.52
C ASN A 459 -24.16 -0.35 2.56
N PHE A 460 -23.11 -1.07 2.97
CA PHE A 460 -21.72 -0.57 3.19
C PHE A 460 -21.53 0.40 4.37
N GLU A 461 -22.57 0.83 5.06
CA GLU A 461 -22.50 1.66 6.27
C GLU A 461 -22.60 0.80 7.55
N GLN A 462 -22.05 1.27 8.68
CA GLN A 462 -22.15 0.54 9.96
C GLN A 462 -23.34 1.03 10.81
N ASP A 463 -24.08 0.09 11.38
CA ASP A 463 -25.19 0.28 12.31
C ASP A 463 -24.81 -0.16 13.74
N ILE A 464 -25.26 0.57 14.76
CA ILE A 464 -25.03 0.26 16.17
C ILE A 464 -26.11 -0.71 16.69
N MET A 465 -25.66 -1.90 17.12
CA MET A 465 -26.50 -2.99 17.61
C MET A 465 -26.27 -3.25 19.09
N VAL A 466 -27.34 -3.64 19.81
CA VAL A 466 -27.24 -4.20 21.17
C VAL A 466 -27.99 -5.53 21.29
N HIS A 467 -27.37 -6.52 21.93
CA HIS A 467 -27.95 -7.84 22.14
C HIS A 467 -28.06 -8.17 23.64
N ASN A 468 -29.26 -8.50 24.12
CA ASN A 468 -29.47 -8.96 25.50
C ASN A 468 -29.13 -10.45 25.64
N ILE A 469 -28.11 -10.77 26.45
CA ILE A 469 -27.50 -12.11 26.54
C ILE A 469 -28.46 -13.17 27.10
N LYS A 470 -29.36 -12.78 28.04
CA LYS A 470 -30.30 -13.69 28.71
C LYS A 470 -31.58 -13.91 27.89
N GLY A 471 -32.10 -12.84 27.30
CA GLY A 471 -33.30 -12.85 26.48
C GLY A 471 -33.07 -13.23 25.01
N ASN A 472 -31.81 -13.38 24.59
CA ASN A 472 -31.39 -13.72 23.23
C ASN A 472 -32.04 -12.82 22.16
N LYS A 473 -32.02 -11.50 22.39
CA LYS A 473 -32.67 -10.50 21.53
C LYS A 473 -31.71 -9.39 21.15
N THR A 474 -31.52 -9.20 19.85
CA THR A 474 -30.82 -8.05 19.26
C THR A 474 -31.80 -6.89 19.00
N ILE A 475 -31.29 -5.66 19.09
CA ILE A 475 -31.99 -4.40 18.80
C ILE A 475 -31.02 -3.52 17.99
N ASN A 476 -31.46 -2.99 16.85
CA ASN A 476 -30.76 -1.92 16.13
C ASN A 476 -31.09 -0.59 16.80
N LEU A 477 -30.09 0.22 17.12
CA LEU A 477 -30.27 1.53 17.76
C LEU A 477 -30.24 2.69 16.75
N THR A 478 -29.65 2.49 15.57
CA THR A 478 -29.44 3.55 14.57
C THR A 478 -30.32 3.36 13.34
N ASN A 479 -30.19 2.23 12.64
CA ASN A 479 -30.87 1.94 11.37
C ASN A 479 -30.74 3.08 10.33
N THR A 480 -29.52 3.59 10.15
CA THR A 480 -29.21 4.79 9.37
C THR A 480 -28.63 4.48 7.98
N GLY A 481 -28.77 5.42 7.05
CA GLY A 481 -28.10 5.39 5.73
C GLY A 481 -26.69 5.98 5.75
N VAL A 482 -26.04 6.03 6.92
CA VAL A 482 -24.70 6.58 7.18
C VAL A 482 -24.06 5.79 8.32
N THR A 483 -22.73 5.70 8.33
CA THR A 483 -21.97 4.97 9.35
C THR A 483 -22.03 5.62 10.72
N GLU A 484 -22.41 4.79 11.70
CA GLU A 484 -22.48 5.09 13.12
C GLU A 484 -21.57 4.06 13.84
N THR A 485 -20.36 4.46 14.29
CA THR A 485 -19.28 3.50 14.59
C THR A 485 -18.44 3.84 15.83
N GLY A 486 -17.53 2.93 16.20
CA GLY A 486 -16.74 2.97 17.43
C GLY A 486 -17.57 3.14 18.71
N PRO A 487 -18.66 2.34 18.93
CA PRO A 487 -19.62 2.64 19.98
C PRO A 487 -19.16 2.16 21.37
N ALA A 488 -19.30 3.03 22.38
CA ALA A 488 -18.93 2.75 23.77
C ALA A 488 -20.07 3.06 24.75
N TRP A 489 -20.27 2.22 25.76
CA TRP A 489 -21.23 2.47 26.84
C TRP A 489 -20.80 3.64 27.73
N SER A 490 -21.74 4.47 28.18
CA SER A 490 -21.49 5.33 29.33
C SER A 490 -21.32 4.47 30.60
N PRO A 491 -20.44 4.85 31.55
CA PRO A 491 -20.19 4.06 32.76
C PRO A 491 -21.41 3.88 33.69
N ASP A 492 -22.44 4.72 33.57
CA ASP A 492 -23.70 4.60 34.29
C ASP A 492 -24.78 3.77 33.55
N GLY A 493 -24.54 3.42 32.28
CA GLY A 493 -25.44 2.61 31.45
C GLY A 493 -26.60 3.38 30.81
N LYS A 494 -26.55 4.72 30.80
CA LYS A 494 -27.60 5.58 30.22
C LYS A 494 -27.39 5.97 28.76
N TYR A 495 -26.16 6.04 28.28
CA TYR A 495 -25.84 6.55 26.94
C TYR A 495 -24.94 5.59 26.17
N ILE A 496 -24.97 5.69 24.85
CA ILE A 496 -23.94 5.16 23.95
C ILE A 496 -23.20 6.35 23.33
N PHE A 497 -21.87 6.37 23.45
CA PHE A 497 -20.99 7.28 22.71
C PHE A 497 -20.59 6.62 21.38
N PHE A 498 -20.41 7.40 20.31
CA PHE A 498 -20.04 6.89 18.98
C PHE A 498 -19.50 8.00 18.06
N THR A 499 -18.86 7.60 16.97
CA THR A 499 -18.37 8.44 15.86
C THR A 499 -19.38 8.44 14.71
N SER A 500 -19.64 9.60 14.12
CA SER A 500 -20.58 9.73 12.99
C SER A 500 -20.33 10.96 12.11
N ALA A 501 -20.67 10.88 10.82
CA ALA A 501 -20.82 12.04 9.94
C ALA A 501 -22.28 12.57 9.83
N ARG A 502 -23.28 11.82 10.33
CA ARG A 502 -24.74 12.08 10.38
C ARG A 502 -25.48 12.46 9.08
N THR A 503 -24.79 12.88 8.01
CA THR A 503 -25.38 13.64 6.89
C THR A 503 -24.85 13.27 5.50
N LYS A 504 -23.71 12.56 5.40
CA LYS A 504 -23.21 11.91 4.18
C LYS A 504 -22.88 10.45 4.51
N PRO A 505 -23.16 9.48 3.60
CA PRO A 505 -22.60 8.14 3.68
C PRO A 505 -21.07 8.18 3.79
N SER A 506 -20.48 7.13 4.38
CA SER A 506 -19.03 6.96 4.43
C SER A 506 -18.51 6.32 3.16
N TYR A 507 -19.24 5.38 2.54
CA TYR A 507 -18.83 4.79 1.27
C TYR A 507 -19.12 5.77 0.11
N PRO A 508 -18.21 5.94 -0.87
CA PRO A 508 -16.86 5.35 -1.00
C PRO A 508 -15.73 6.23 -0.40
N THR A 509 -16.03 7.43 0.12
CA THR A 509 -15.02 8.45 0.47
C THR A 509 -14.30 8.25 1.80
N GLY A 510 -14.81 7.37 2.68
CA GLY A 510 -14.65 7.49 4.12
C GLY A 510 -15.56 8.58 4.72
N MET A 511 -15.71 8.58 6.06
CA MET A 511 -16.47 9.62 6.76
C MET A 511 -15.73 10.97 6.73
N ALA A 512 -16.17 11.88 5.86
CA ALA A 512 -15.78 13.29 5.92
C ALA A 512 -16.51 13.99 7.08
N ASN A 513 -15.80 14.85 7.82
CA ASN A 513 -16.33 15.63 8.95
C ASN A 513 -17.07 14.79 10.02
N ALA A 514 -16.47 13.67 10.44
CA ALA A 514 -16.99 12.89 11.55
C ALA A 514 -16.82 13.63 12.90
N HIS A 515 -17.81 13.49 13.80
CA HIS A 515 -17.78 14.02 15.17
C HIS A 515 -18.13 12.93 16.20
N ILE A 516 -17.82 13.17 17.47
CA ILE A 516 -18.26 12.31 18.58
C ILE A 516 -19.63 12.75 19.10
N TYR A 517 -20.57 11.80 19.14
CA TYR A 517 -21.93 11.97 19.64
C TYR A 517 -22.20 11.11 20.88
N ARG A 518 -23.28 11.43 21.60
CA ARG A 518 -23.92 10.56 22.60
C ARG A 518 -25.39 10.35 22.26
N MET A 519 -25.90 9.13 22.46
CA MET A 519 -27.30 8.74 22.30
C MET A 519 -27.86 8.32 23.65
N ALA A 520 -28.90 9.00 24.16
CA ALA A 520 -29.53 8.63 25.42
C ALA A 520 -30.49 7.44 25.23
N LEU A 521 -30.28 6.35 25.97
CA LEU A 521 -31.05 5.10 25.83
C LEU A 521 -32.49 5.19 26.35
N ASN A 522 -32.79 6.20 27.17
CA ASN A 522 -34.16 6.55 27.58
C ASN A 522 -34.27 8.06 27.79
N ASN A 523 -35.48 8.56 28.06
CA ASN A 523 -35.70 9.94 28.49
C ASN A 523 -35.20 10.07 29.95
N TYR A 524 -34.06 10.75 30.12
CA TYR A 524 -33.51 11.10 31.42
C TYR A 524 -33.64 12.61 31.64
N ASP A 525 -33.99 13.00 32.86
CA ASP A 525 -33.98 14.39 33.29
C ASP A 525 -32.56 14.82 33.69
N GLU A 526 -32.28 16.13 33.66
CA GLU A 526 -31.05 16.66 34.24
C GLU A 526 -31.13 16.61 35.78
N PRO A 527 -30.00 16.44 36.49
CA PRO A 527 -29.98 16.62 37.94
C PRO A 527 -30.43 18.04 38.30
N TYR A 528 -31.36 18.19 39.24
CA TYR A 528 -31.87 19.51 39.60
C TYR A 528 -30.87 20.29 40.47
N ARG A 529 -30.77 21.61 40.23
CA ARG A 529 -29.96 22.52 41.07
C ARG A 529 -30.51 22.63 42.50
N SER A 530 -31.83 22.44 42.68
CA SER A 530 -32.46 22.34 44.02
C SER A 530 -31.92 21.16 44.80
N ASP A 531 -31.81 19.98 44.20
CA ASP A 531 -31.46 18.75 44.92
C ASP A 531 -30.03 18.82 45.48
N LYS A 532 -29.11 19.41 44.72
CA LYS A 532 -27.73 19.71 45.15
C LYS A 532 -27.65 20.84 46.18
N PHE A 533 -28.65 21.74 46.25
CA PHE A 533 -28.76 22.76 47.29
C PHE A 533 -29.32 22.16 48.58
N ASP A 534 -30.39 21.34 48.49
CA ASP A 534 -30.99 20.62 49.62
C ASP A 534 -30.02 19.59 50.22
N ASP A 535 -29.14 18.99 49.41
CA ASP A 535 -28.00 18.18 49.87
C ASP A 535 -27.11 18.90 50.89
N LEU A 536 -26.99 20.24 50.83
CA LEU A 536 -26.18 21.03 51.76
C LEU A 536 -26.77 21.06 53.19
N PHE A 537 -28.06 20.76 53.34
CA PHE A 537 -28.80 20.81 54.60
C PHE A 537 -29.08 19.41 55.19
N LYS A 538 -28.59 18.34 54.55
CA LYS A 538 -28.72 16.97 55.05
C LYS A 538 -27.70 16.69 56.15
N GLU A 539 -28.15 16.68 57.41
CA GLU A 539 -27.31 16.36 58.57
C GLU A 539 -26.61 15.00 58.42
N THR A 540 -25.29 15.00 58.38
CA THR A 540 -24.46 13.80 58.41
C THR A 540 -24.43 13.20 59.82
N LYS A 541 -25.45 12.41 60.16
CA LYS A 541 -25.51 11.65 61.42
C LYS A 541 -24.27 10.75 61.57
N PRO A 542 -23.52 10.83 62.68
CA PRO A 542 -22.39 9.94 62.93
C PRO A 542 -22.84 8.48 63.05
N THR A 543 -22.19 7.57 62.33
CA THR A 543 -22.39 6.13 62.50
C THR A 543 -21.93 5.69 63.90
N PRO A 544 -22.70 4.89 64.66
CA PRO A 544 -22.30 4.46 66.00
C PRO A 544 -21.01 3.64 65.99
N THR A 545 -20.06 4.01 66.86
CA THR A 545 -18.82 3.25 67.09
C THR A 545 -19.10 2.02 67.94
N GLU A 546 -18.76 0.82 67.46
CA GLU A 546 -18.75 -0.37 68.30
C GLU A 546 -17.71 -0.23 69.42
N VAL A 547 -18.14 -0.46 70.66
CA VAL A 547 -17.27 -0.36 71.85
C VAL A 547 -16.56 -1.69 72.08
N LYS A 548 -15.22 -1.69 72.00
CA LYS A 548 -14.38 -2.71 72.63
C LYS A 548 -13.85 -2.19 73.98
N PRO A 549 -13.89 -2.98 75.07
CA PRO A 549 -13.37 -2.54 76.37
C PRO A 549 -11.87 -2.26 76.37
N ALA A 550 -11.43 -1.26 77.14
CA ALA A 550 -10.03 -1.07 77.54
C ALA A 550 -9.66 -2.06 78.69
N VAL A 551 -8.40 -2.27 79.06
CA VAL A 551 -7.56 -1.47 79.99
C VAL A 551 -6.33 -2.37 80.31
N PRO A 552 -5.07 -1.93 80.52
CA PRO A 552 -4.34 -0.68 80.23
C PRO A 552 -2.93 -1.00 79.59
N GLU A 553 -1.77 -0.30 79.68
CA GLU A 553 -1.33 1.06 80.09
C GLU A 553 0.04 1.47 79.43
N LYS A 554 0.50 2.69 79.78
CA LYS A 554 1.85 3.28 79.95
C LYS A 554 3.10 2.34 79.93
N LYS A 555 4.33 2.79 79.58
CA LYS A 555 4.88 4.16 79.43
C LYS A 555 6.23 4.21 78.66
N ASN A 556 6.56 5.38 78.09
CA ASN A 556 7.91 5.95 77.86
C ASN A 556 8.88 5.24 76.86
N ASP A 557 9.75 5.94 76.09
CA ASP A 557 9.79 7.38 75.81
C ASP A 557 10.47 7.73 74.46
N LYS A 558 10.18 8.95 73.97
CA LYS A 558 10.92 9.87 73.04
C LYS A 558 12.14 9.32 72.23
N LYS A 559 12.40 9.75 70.98
CA LYS A 559 12.41 11.16 70.51
C LYS A 559 12.62 11.31 68.98
N ALA A 560 11.87 12.22 68.34
CA ALA A 560 12.20 12.95 67.08
C ALA A 560 12.39 12.15 65.75
N LYS A 561 12.09 12.69 64.55
CA LYS A 561 11.52 14.00 64.17
C LYS A 561 10.79 13.95 62.81
N THR A 562 9.64 14.61 62.73
CA THR A 562 9.03 15.28 61.54
C THR A 562 9.16 14.64 60.14
N ASP A 563 8.04 14.08 59.67
CA ASP A 563 7.60 14.15 58.27
C ASP A 563 6.25 14.92 58.23
N THR A 564 5.89 15.54 57.10
CA THR A 564 4.91 16.65 57.06
C THR A 564 3.74 16.45 56.09
N THR A 565 2.52 16.55 56.65
CA THR A 565 1.26 16.87 55.95
C THR A 565 0.89 16.04 54.70
N LYS A 566 0.41 14.81 54.92
CA LYS A 566 -0.61 14.22 54.03
C LYS A 566 -2.00 14.64 54.51
N LYS A 567 -2.70 15.50 53.76
CA LYS A 567 -4.17 15.60 53.87
C LYS A 567 -4.77 14.25 53.46
N LYS A 568 -5.65 13.69 54.29
CA LYS A 568 -6.56 12.63 53.84
C LYS A 568 -7.66 13.28 53.01
N THR A 569 -7.66 13.03 51.71
CA THR A 569 -8.83 13.33 50.86
C THR A 569 -9.88 12.26 51.13
N GLU A 570 -11.11 12.65 51.48
CA GLU A 570 -12.22 11.70 51.48
C GLU A 570 -12.54 11.30 50.04
N VAL A 571 -12.58 9.99 49.80
CA VAL A 571 -12.95 9.44 48.50
C VAL A 571 -14.48 9.37 48.46
N LYS A 572 -15.12 10.31 47.76
CA LYS A 572 -16.53 10.14 47.36
C LYS A 572 -16.66 8.81 46.61
N PRO A 573 -17.69 7.97 46.89
CA PRO A 573 -17.88 6.73 46.17
C PRO A 573 -18.11 7.02 44.67
N THR A 574 -17.54 6.20 43.81
CA THR A 574 -17.87 6.20 42.39
C THR A 574 -19.37 5.90 42.20
N PRO A 575 -20.01 6.47 41.16
CA PRO A 575 -21.41 6.19 40.88
C PRO A 575 -21.61 4.68 40.72
N LYS A 576 -22.63 4.15 41.40
CA LYS A 576 -23.04 2.75 41.21
C LYS A 576 -23.54 2.61 39.76
N PRO A 577 -23.20 1.51 39.04
CA PRO A 577 -23.83 1.23 37.76
C PRO A 577 -25.34 1.14 37.95
N ALA A 578 -26.13 1.53 36.95
CA ALA A 578 -27.58 1.38 37.02
C ALA A 578 -27.93 -0.11 37.18
N ASN A 579 -28.65 -0.45 38.26
CA ASN A 579 -29.09 -1.83 38.53
C ASN A 579 -30.03 -2.38 37.43
N VAL A 580 -30.59 -1.52 36.59
CA VAL A 580 -31.41 -1.86 35.41
C VAL A 580 -31.02 -0.90 34.28
N ILE A 581 -30.68 -1.44 33.11
CA ILE A 581 -30.54 -0.66 31.87
C ILE A 581 -31.85 -0.78 31.10
N THR A 582 -32.50 0.37 30.87
CA THR A 582 -33.76 0.48 30.12
C THR A 582 -33.48 1.09 28.77
N ILE A 583 -33.76 0.35 27.69
CA ILE A 583 -33.59 0.80 26.31
C ILE A 583 -34.97 1.10 25.73
N ASN A 584 -35.28 2.38 25.59
CA ASN A 584 -36.45 2.87 24.86
C ASN A 584 -36.03 3.21 23.43
N THR A 585 -36.60 2.51 22.45
CA THR A 585 -36.31 2.72 21.02
C THR A 585 -37.21 3.75 20.33
N GLN A 586 -38.29 4.20 20.99
CA GLN A 586 -39.20 5.21 20.43
C GLN A 586 -38.47 6.55 20.32
N ASP A 587 -38.32 7.08 19.11
CA ASP A 587 -37.67 8.38 18.83
C ASP A 587 -36.27 8.46 19.46
N ILE A 588 -35.44 7.42 19.22
CA ILE A 588 -34.08 7.32 19.78
C ILE A 588 -33.06 8.20 19.06
N LEU A 589 -33.26 8.49 17.76
CA LEU A 589 -32.36 9.35 16.98
C LEU A 589 -32.45 10.84 17.36
N ASP A 590 -33.60 11.26 17.88
CA ASP A 590 -33.83 12.62 18.40
C ASP A 590 -33.06 12.87 19.72
N ARG A 591 -32.60 11.80 20.37
CA ARG A 591 -31.80 11.82 21.61
C ARG A 591 -30.29 11.74 21.34
N ILE A 592 -29.85 12.13 20.13
CA ILE A 592 -28.44 12.16 19.72
C ILE A 592 -27.87 13.58 19.81
N GLU A 593 -26.89 13.77 20.69
CA GLU A 593 -26.26 15.06 21.00
C GLU A 593 -24.75 15.06 20.67
N LEU A 594 -24.23 16.20 20.22
CA LEU A 594 -22.79 16.39 19.99
C LEU A 594 -22.03 16.46 21.33
N VAL A 595 -20.92 15.73 21.45
CA VAL A 595 -20.08 15.69 22.67
C VAL A 595 -18.82 16.55 22.51
N GLY A 596 -18.11 16.39 21.39
CA GLY A 596 -16.86 17.10 21.10
C GLY A 596 -17.06 18.49 20.48
N PRO A 597 -15.97 19.16 20.07
CA PRO A 597 -16.02 20.41 19.31
C PRO A 597 -16.85 20.29 18.01
N ALA A 598 -17.38 21.42 17.51
CA ALA A 598 -18.09 21.45 16.23
C ALA A 598 -17.16 21.40 14.99
N PHE A 599 -15.86 21.61 15.17
CA PHE A 599 -14.86 21.67 14.09
C PHE A 599 -13.90 20.49 14.15
N GLY A 600 -13.24 20.20 13.02
CA GLY A 600 -12.31 19.08 12.85
C GLY A 600 -13.00 17.72 12.79
N GLY A 601 -12.32 16.75 12.17
CA GLY A 601 -12.70 15.35 12.26
C GLY A 601 -12.40 14.79 13.65
N GLN A 602 -13.20 13.81 14.07
CA GLN A 602 -13.08 13.13 15.37
C GLN A 602 -13.39 11.64 15.18
N PHE A 603 -12.59 10.76 15.79
CA PHE A 603 -12.68 9.31 15.56
C PHE A 603 -12.34 8.48 16.82
N GLY A 604 -13.08 7.39 17.02
CA GLY A 604 -12.96 6.49 18.16
C GLY A 604 -13.66 7.04 19.42
N THR A 605 -14.16 6.16 20.30
CA THR A 605 -14.66 6.58 21.62
C THR A 605 -14.29 5.59 22.71
N ASP A 606 -13.78 6.10 23.84
CA ASP A 606 -13.70 5.38 25.11
C ASP A 606 -14.25 6.27 26.23
N ALA A 607 -15.10 5.72 27.11
CA ALA A 607 -15.76 6.48 28.17
C ALA A 607 -15.48 5.93 29.58
N PHE A 608 -14.98 6.79 30.48
CA PHE A 608 -14.65 6.44 31.86
C PHE A 608 -15.23 7.44 32.86
N ALA A 609 -15.65 7.00 34.04
CA ALA A 609 -16.24 7.86 35.07
C ALA A 609 -15.40 7.91 36.35
N LYS A 610 -15.39 9.08 37.00
CA LYS A 610 -14.73 9.27 38.29
C LYS A 610 -15.43 10.39 39.08
N GLY A 611 -16.01 10.02 40.23
CA GLY A 611 -16.99 10.88 40.90
C GLY A 611 -18.18 11.17 39.97
N ASP A 612 -18.71 12.39 40.01
CA ASP A 612 -19.83 12.83 39.18
C ASP A 612 -19.42 13.11 37.71
N LYS A 613 -18.13 12.97 37.33
CA LYS A 613 -17.57 13.29 36.00
C LYS A 613 -17.47 12.07 35.08
N THR A 614 -17.75 12.26 33.79
CA THR A 614 -17.42 11.31 32.71
C THR A 614 -16.37 11.93 31.78
N TYR A 615 -15.38 11.14 31.37
CA TYR A 615 -14.32 11.51 30.44
C TYR A 615 -14.45 10.65 29.17
N VAL A 616 -14.59 11.29 28.02
CA VAL A 616 -14.72 10.64 26.70
C VAL A 616 -13.46 10.92 25.89
N PHE A 617 -12.72 9.89 25.51
CA PHE A 617 -11.47 9.97 24.74
C PHE A 617 -11.73 9.71 23.26
N TYR A 618 -11.02 10.43 22.39
CA TYR A 618 -11.13 10.32 20.93
C TYR A 618 -9.93 10.98 20.23
N ALA A 619 -9.61 10.53 19.01
CA ALA A 619 -8.68 11.22 18.12
C ALA A 619 -9.37 12.44 17.49
N SER A 620 -8.66 13.56 17.27
CA SER A 620 -9.20 14.72 16.55
C SER A 620 -8.13 15.63 15.94
N ASN A 621 -8.49 16.42 14.92
CA ASN A 621 -7.66 17.48 14.34
C ASN A 621 -8.28 18.89 14.43
N HIS A 622 -9.16 19.15 15.41
CA HIS A 622 -9.88 20.44 15.54
C HIS A 622 -9.01 21.66 15.84
N GLU A 623 -7.79 21.48 16.36
CA GLU A 623 -6.76 22.54 16.47
C GLU A 623 -6.10 22.88 15.11
N GLY A 624 -6.39 22.10 14.06
CA GLY A 624 -5.71 22.14 12.77
C GLY A 624 -4.50 21.19 12.70
N GLY A 625 -4.11 20.82 11.48
CA GLY A 625 -2.94 19.96 11.23
C GLY A 625 -3.18 18.46 11.50
N ALA A 626 -2.15 17.78 12.01
CA ALA A 626 -2.18 16.35 12.27
C ALA A 626 -3.03 16.00 13.50
N PRO A 627 -3.73 14.85 13.52
CA PRO A 627 -4.58 14.48 14.63
C PRO A 627 -3.79 14.22 15.92
N GLY A 628 -4.40 14.56 17.05
CA GLY A 628 -3.97 14.22 18.41
C GLY A 628 -5.04 13.44 19.16
N LEU A 629 -4.68 12.88 20.31
CA LEU A 629 -5.62 12.32 21.27
C LEU A 629 -6.16 13.46 22.15
N TYR A 630 -7.49 13.54 22.26
CA TYR A 630 -8.19 14.49 23.12
C TYR A 630 -9.10 13.75 24.09
N ARG A 631 -9.58 14.50 25.07
CA ARG A 631 -10.68 14.10 25.96
C ARG A 631 -11.72 15.21 26.02
N THR A 632 -12.99 14.85 26.17
CA THR A 632 -14.02 15.76 26.67
C THR A 632 -14.49 15.31 28.04
N THR A 633 -14.48 16.22 29.00
CA THR A 633 -15.02 16.02 30.34
C THR A 633 -16.45 16.53 30.38
N ILE A 634 -17.39 15.66 30.79
CA ILE A 634 -18.80 15.94 31.03
C ILE A 634 -19.03 15.90 32.54
N GLU A 635 -19.60 16.96 33.10
CA GLU A 635 -19.86 17.10 34.54
C GLU A 635 -21.21 17.81 34.75
N PRO A 636 -22.10 17.34 35.64
CA PRO A 636 -23.38 17.99 35.89
C PRO A 636 -23.23 19.48 36.23
N PHE A 637 -24.14 20.30 35.70
CA PHE A 637 -24.21 21.77 35.86
C PHE A 637 -23.10 22.59 35.20
N GLU A 638 -22.05 21.95 34.68
CA GLU A 638 -20.90 22.58 34.01
C GLU A 638 -20.95 22.35 32.48
N ALA A 639 -20.23 23.18 31.72
CA ALA A 639 -20.09 23.00 30.28
C ALA A 639 -19.05 21.92 29.94
N ASN A 640 -19.28 21.16 28.85
CA ASN A 640 -18.32 20.17 28.34
C ASN A 640 -16.93 20.80 28.13
N LYS A 641 -15.90 20.21 28.73
CA LYS A 641 -14.51 20.71 28.63
C LYS A 641 -13.64 19.76 27.80
N THR A 642 -13.28 20.17 26.59
CA THR A 642 -12.31 19.47 25.75
C THR A 642 -10.87 19.86 26.09
N GLU A 643 -9.96 18.87 26.18
CA GLU A 643 -8.53 19.07 26.45
C GLU A 643 -7.68 18.07 25.63
N LYS A 644 -6.51 18.51 25.13
CA LYS A 644 -5.55 17.63 24.46
C LYS A 644 -4.82 16.72 25.45
N VAL A 645 -4.58 15.48 25.06
CA VAL A 645 -3.91 14.44 25.87
C VAL A 645 -2.53 14.11 25.29
N ALA A 646 -2.45 13.94 23.96
CA ALA A 646 -1.21 13.62 23.25
C ALA A 646 -1.26 14.06 21.77
N ASP A 647 -0.12 14.07 21.10
CA ASP A 647 -0.04 14.17 19.64
C ASP A 647 -0.09 12.77 18.99
N GLY A 648 -0.72 12.64 17.83
CA GLY A 648 -1.04 11.36 17.19
C GLY A 648 -2.46 10.91 17.50
N GLY A 649 -3.17 10.42 16.48
CA GLY A 649 -4.54 9.92 16.63
C GLY A 649 -4.62 8.51 17.20
N ASP A 650 -3.63 7.65 16.96
CA ASP A 650 -3.66 6.25 17.40
C ASP A 650 -3.39 6.11 18.90
N TYR A 651 -4.32 5.46 19.60
CA TYR A 651 -4.22 5.19 21.03
C TYR A 651 -4.95 3.89 21.44
N SER A 652 -4.64 3.39 22.62
CA SER A 652 -5.56 2.55 23.40
C SER A 652 -5.41 2.85 24.89
N ILE A 653 -6.51 2.77 25.64
CA ILE A 653 -6.59 3.18 27.04
C ILE A 653 -7.13 2.03 27.92
N ILE A 654 -6.40 1.72 28.99
CA ILE A 654 -6.66 0.58 29.88
C ILE A 654 -6.81 1.07 31.32
N SER A 655 -7.90 0.67 31.98
CA SER A 655 -8.16 0.93 33.40
C SER A 655 -7.87 -0.29 34.27
N ALA A 656 -7.05 -0.14 35.30
CA ALA A 656 -6.78 -1.16 36.32
C ALA A 656 -7.13 -0.62 37.71
N GLY A 657 -8.37 -0.83 38.13
CA GLY A 657 -8.92 -0.23 39.34
C GLY A 657 -9.15 1.27 39.15
N ASP A 658 -8.46 2.10 39.95
CA ASP A 658 -8.46 3.56 39.87
C ASP A 658 -7.34 4.13 38.97
N LYS A 659 -6.46 3.26 38.45
CA LYS A 659 -5.31 3.62 37.60
C LYS A 659 -5.67 3.54 36.13
N PHE A 660 -5.14 4.47 35.33
CA PHE A 660 -5.32 4.51 33.89
C PHE A 660 -3.95 4.48 33.19
N PHE A 661 -3.91 3.85 32.03
CA PHE A 661 -2.73 3.72 31.20
C PHE A 661 -3.10 3.96 29.74
N VAL A 662 -2.24 4.64 28.98
CA VAL A 662 -2.46 4.97 27.57
C VAL A 662 -1.26 4.52 26.75
N LEU A 663 -1.48 3.62 25.79
CA LEU A 663 -0.55 3.36 24.71
C LEU A 663 -0.79 4.41 23.61
N SER A 664 0.25 5.09 23.17
CA SER A 664 0.25 5.88 21.94
C SER A 664 1.66 5.94 21.36
N ARG A 665 1.79 5.99 20.02
CA ARG A 665 3.07 5.99 19.28
C ARG A 665 4.07 4.94 19.79
N GLY A 666 3.58 3.72 20.04
CA GLY A 666 4.40 2.58 20.48
C GLY A 666 4.90 2.64 21.95
N VAL A 667 4.42 3.60 22.75
CA VAL A 667 4.85 3.84 24.13
C VAL A 667 3.66 3.77 25.08
N ILE A 668 3.75 2.90 26.11
CA ILE A 668 2.81 2.87 27.23
C ILE A 668 3.14 4.02 28.19
N ASN A 669 2.11 4.70 28.66
CA ASN A 669 2.18 5.78 29.65
C ASN A 669 1.20 5.47 30.79
N LYS A 670 1.55 5.85 32.01
CA LYS A 670 0.56 6.06 33.08
C LYS A 670 -0.22 7.32 32.78
N TYR A 671 -1.49 7.36 33.15
CA TYR A 671 -2.36 8.50 32.89
C TYR A 671 -3.16 8.94 34.13
N SER A 672 -3.23 10.25 34.34
CA SER A 672 -3.94 10.90 35.44
C SER A 672 -5.18 11.63 34.93
N LEU A 673 -6.38 11.10 35.26
CA LEU A 673 -7.68 11.70 34.88
C LEU A 673 -7.90 13.11 35.45
N GLU A 674 -7.44 13.45 36.65
CA GLU A 674 -7.66 14.81 37.18
C GLU A 674 -6.75 15.82 36.49
N SER A 675 -5.46 15.51 36.41
CA SER A 675 -4.42 16.47 36.00
C SER A 675 -4.06 16.40 34.52
N ASN A 676 -4.82 15.65 33.72
CA ASN A 676 -4.59 15.39 32.29
C ASN A 676 -3.12 15.09 31.94
N LYS A 677 -2.46 14.21 32.71
CA LYS A 677 -1.01 14.03 32.64
C LYS A 677 -0.65 12.61 32.23
N LEU A 678 0.20 12.50 31.21
CA LEU A 678 0.90 11.27 30.83
C LEU A 678 2.26 11.21 31.55
N ASP A 679 2.58 10.05 32.12
CA ASP A 679 3.88 9.72 32.69
C ASP A 679 4.42 8.46 32.00
N ARG A 680 5.45 8.64 31.16
CA ARG A 680 6.02 7.58 30.31
C ARG A 680 6.48 6.37 31.13
N VAL A 681 6.14 5.17 30.65
CA VAL A 681 6.60 3.89 31.20
C VAL A 681 7.64 3.30 30.24
N ASP A 682 8.92 3.39 30.60
CA ASP A 682 10.01 2.97 29.69
C ASP A 682 10.29 1.47 29.77
N HIS A 683 9.83 0.75 28.76
CA HIS A 683 9.99 -0.69 28.61
C HIS A 683 11.33 -1.03 27.92
N GLY A 684 12.44 -0.65 28.56
CA GLY A 684 13.79 -0.86 28.04
C GLY A 684 14.19 -2.34 28.04
N TYR A 685 13.89 -3.05 26.96
CA TYR A 685 14.20 -4.47 26.80
C TYR A 685 14.52 -4.79 25.34
N LYS A 686 15.60 -5.56 25.14
CA LYS A 686 15.96 -6.08 23.83
C LYS A 686 15.75 -7.59 23.77
N PHE A 687 15.34 -8.07 22.61
CA PHE A 687 15.07 -9.47 22.33
C PHE A 687 15.55 -9.83 20.93
N THR A 688 15.58 -11.11 20.60
CA THR A 688 15.89 -11.57 19.25
C THR A 688 14.74 -12.32 18.59
N ARG A 689 14.71 -12.22 17.26
CA ARG A 689 13.97 -13.04 16.29
C ARG A 689 14.86 -13.18 15.04
N ASN A 690 14.62 -14.20 14.23
CA ASN A 690 15.25 -14.36 12.91
C ASN A 690 14.23 -14.17 11.77
N LEU A 691 14.71 -13.66 10.64
CA LEU A 691 13.86 -13.30 9.48
C LEU A 691 13.23 -14.52 8.81
N ASN A 692 13.86 -15.70 8.85
CA ASN A 692 13.29 -16.89 8.22
C ASN A 692 11.98 -17.33 8.90
N ALA A 693 11.90 -17.26 10.22
CA ALA A 693 10.65 -17.50 10.94
C ALA A 693 9.58 -16.44 10.62
N GLU A 694 9.97 -15.16 10.55
CA GLU A 694 9.06 -14.06 10.20
C GLU A 694 8.52 -14.19 8.77
N PHE A 695 9.36 -14.47 7.78
CA PHE A 695 8.93 -14.61 6.38
C PHE A 695 7.97 -15.78 6.18
N ASN A 696 8.16 -16.89 6.91
CA ASN A 696 7.22 -18.01 6.91
C ASN A 696 5.86 -17.60 7.52
N GLN A 697 5.87 -16.91 8.66
CA GLN A 697 4.64 -16.38 9.31
C GLN A 697 3.90 -15.42 8.38
N MET A 698 4.62 -14.47 7.78
CA MET A 698 4.11 -13.45 6.87
C MET A 698 3.48 -14.06 5.61
N PHE A 699 4.06 -15.15 5.08
CA PHE A 699 3.49 -15.87 3.95
C PHE A 699 2.09 -16.42 4.27
N TYR A 700 1.95 -17.13 5.39
CA TYR A 700 0.66 -17.71 5.79
C TYR A 700 -0.36 -16.64 6.20
N GLU A 701 0.05 -15.56 6.89
CA GLU A 701 -0.85 -14.44 7.21
C GLU A 701 -1.30 -13.66 5.95
N THR A 702 -0.45 -13.59 4.92
CA THR A 702 -0.83 -13.01 3.61
C THR A 702 -1.85 -13.90 2.90
N TRP A 703 -1.59 -15.22 2.83
CA TRP A 703 -2.51 -16.16 2.20
C TRP A 703 -3.90 -16.18 2.88
N VAL A 704 -3.93 -16.23 4.23
CA VAL A 704 -5.17 -16.19 5.02
C VAL A 704 -5.92 -14.86 4.87
N GLY A 705 -5.21 -13.74 4.72
CA GLY A 705 -5.84 -12.45 4.48
C GLY A 705 -6.77 -12.47 3.27
N LEU A 706 -6.28 -13.03 2.15
CA LEU A 706 -7.05 -13.19 0.93
C LEU A 706 -8.11 -14.30 1.05
N ASP A 707 -7.79 -15.43 1.69
CA ASP A 707 -8.74 -16.54 1.94
C ASP A 707 -10.04 -16.05 2.61
N GLU A 708 -9.91 -15.14 3.58
CA GLU A 708 -11.05 -14.61 4.34
C GLU A 708 -11.70 -13.37 3.70
N ASN A 709 -10.96 -12.55 2.94
CA ASN A 709 -11.42 -11.21 2.52
C ASN A 709 -11.36 -10.93 1.00
N PHE A 710 -11.01 -11.89 0.13
CA PHE A 710 -11.11 -11.68 -1.31
C PHE A 710 -12.57 -11.59 -1.77
N TYR A 711 -12.84 -10.70 -2.72
CA TYR A 711 -14.21 -10.31 -3.08
C TYR A 711 -15.00 -11.40 -3.85
N ASP A 712 -14.33 -12.24 -4.64
CA ASP A 712 -14.92 -13.41 -5.32
C ASP A 712 -14.64 -14.65 -4.47
N GLU A 713 -15.68 -15.21 -3.86
CA GLU A 713 -15.64 -16.44 -3.04
C GLU A 713 -15.03 -17.66 -3.74
N LYS A 714 -14.89 -17.61 -5.08
CA LYS A 714 -14.29 -18.67 -5.90
C LYS A 714 -12.88 -18.31 -6.39
N PHE A 715 -12.28 -17.22 -5.91
CA PHE A 715 -10.92 -16.80 -6.25
C PHE A 715 -10.69 -16.69 -7.77
N HIS A 716 -11.66 -16.14 -8.50
CA HIS A 716 -11.73 -16.12 -9.97
C HIS A 716 -11.75 -17.50 -10.67
N GLY A 717 -11.75 -18.61 -9.93
CA GLY A 717 -11.59 -19.99 -10.41
C GLY A 717 -10.30 -20.67 -9.94
N VAL A 718 -9.42 -19.94 -9.23
CA VAL A 718 -8.12 -20.44 -8.74
C VAL A 718 -8.30 -21.33 -7.50
N ASP A 719 -7.65 -22.48 -7.50
CA ASP A 719 -7.51 -23.33 -6.32
C ASP A 719 -6.52 -22.69 -5.32
N TRP A 720 -7.05 -21.86 -4.41
CA TRP A 720 -6.25 -21.07 -3.47
C TRP A 720 -5.50 -21.93 -2.45
N ASP A 721 -6.07 -23.07 -2.01
CA ASP A 721 -5.45 -24.05 -1.12
C ASP A 721 -4.23 -24.74 -1.80
N LYS A 722 -4.35 -25.04 -3.11
CA LYS A 722 -3.24 -25.51 -3.95
C LYS A 722 -2.18 -24.42 -4.16
N MET A 723 -2.56 -23.15 -4.32
CA MET A 723 -1.57 -22.06 -4.43
C MET A 723 -0.76 -21.91 -3.14
N ARG A 724 -1.38 -21.97 -1.95
CA ARG A 724 -0.62 -22.02 -0.68
C ARG A 724 0.43 -23.12 -0.70
N THR A 725 0.03 -24.32 -1.11
CA THR A 725 0.87 -25.52 -1.14
C THR A 725 2.02 -25.39 -2.16
N ARG A 726 1.74 -24.86 -3.34
CA ARG A 726 2.72 -24.59 -4.41
C ARG A 726 3.76 -23.58 -3.96
N TYR A 727 3.34 -22.42 -3.47
CA TYR A 727 4.25 -21.32 -3.17
C TYR A 727 5.02 -21.52 -1.84
N ALA A 728 4.42 -22.18 -0.84
CA ALA A 728 5.11 -22.53 0.41
C ALA A 728 6.34 -23.43 0.19
N ALA A 729 6.35 -24.24 -0.87
CA ALA A 729 7.47 -25.13 -1.21
C ALA A 729 8.80 -24.39 -1.48
N TYR A 730 8.75 -23.09 -1.83
CA TYR A 730 9.94 -22.29 -2.13
C TYR A 730 10.45 -21.44 -0.95
N LEU A 731 9.68 -21.33 0.15
CA LEU A 731 10.08 -20.61 1.37
C LEU A 731 11.46 -21.02 1.93
N PRO A 732 11.88 -22.31 1.91
CA PRO A 732 13.22 -22.71 2.38
C PRO A 732 14.40 -22.12 1.56
N TYR A 733 14.12 -21.64 0.33
CA TYR A 733 15.13 -21.15 -0.60
C TYR A 733 15.23 -19.63 -0.67
N VAL A 734 14.29 -18.90 -0.07
CA VAL A 734 14.33 -17.43 0.08
C VAL A 734 15.64 -17.02 0.78
N ASN A 735 16.39 -16.08 0.19
CA ASN A 735 17.69 -15.58 0.70
C ASN A 735 17.55 -14.21 1.38
N ASN A 736 16.65 -13.36 0.87
CA ASN A 736 16.54 -11.95 1.21
C ASN A 736 15.08 -11.46 1.02
N ARG A 737 14.82 -10.16 1.22
CA ARG A 737 13.48 -9.57 1.08
C ARG A 737 12.98 -9.48 -0.37
N SER A 738 13.89 -9.39 -1.33
CA SER A 738 13.54 -9.33 -2.76
C SER A 738 13.02 -10.66 -3.28
N ASP A 739 13.59 -11.78 -2.83
CA ASP A 739 13.06 -13.13 -3.05
C ASP A 739 11.65 -13.29 -2.44
N LEU A 740 11.43 -12.79 -1.22
CA LEU A 740 10.10 -12.79 -0.58
C LEU A 740 9.09 -11.94 -1.36
N ARG A 741 9.50 -10.75 -1.82
CA ARG A 741 8.66 -9.88 -2.67
C ARG A 741 8.28 -10.59 -3.97
N ILE A 742 9.21 -11.28 -4.62
CA ILE A 742 8.94 -12.08 -5.82
C ILE A 742 7.95 -13.20 -5.51
N LEU A 743 8.21 -14.01 -4.47
CA LEU A 743 7.39 -15.17 -4.11
C LEU A 743 5.93 -14.80 -3.81
N LEU A 744 5.71 -13.71 -3.06
CA LEU A 744 4.36 -13.28 -2.68
C LEU A 744 3.62 -12.56 -3.81
N ASN A 745 4.30 -11.73 -4.61
CA ASN A 745 3.66 -11.10 -5.77
C ASN A 745 3.32 -12.10 -6.86
N ASP A 746 4.07 -13.20 -6.99
CA ASP A 746 3.70 -14.30 -7.90
C ASP A 746 2.49 -15.07 -7.37
N MET A 747 2.44 -15.44 -6.09
CA MET A 747 1.29 -16.14 -5.49
C MET A 747 0.00 -15.31 -5.61
N LEU A 748 0.08 -14.00 -5.35
CA LEU A 748 -1.05 -13.08 -5.50
C LEU A 748 -1.40 -12.82 -6.98
N GLY A 749 -0.44 -12.98 -7.89
CA GLY A 749 -0.59 -12.78 -9.33
C GLY A 749 -1.42 -13.86 -10.04
N GLU A 750 -1.47 -15.07 -9.48
CA GLU A 750 -2.35 -16.17 -9.92
C GLU A 750 -3.83 -15.75 -9.93
N LEU A 751 -4.24 -14.88 -9.00
CA LEU A 751 -5.64 -14.45 -8.85
C LEU A 751 -6.14 -13.54 -9.99
N ASN A 752 -5.27 -13.07 -10.90
CA ASN A 752 -5.63 -12.14 -11.97
C ASN A 752 -6.47 -10.93 -11.46
N SER A 753 -6.11 -10.41 -10.28
CA SER A 753 -6.90 -9.40 -9.58
C SER A 753 -6.29 -8.01 -9.72
N SER A 754 -7.15 -7.01 -9.88
CA SER A 754 -6.80 -5.62 -9.65
C SER A 754 -6.48 -5.31 -8.20
N HIS A 755 -5.83 -4.15 -8.02
CA HIS A 755 -5.41 -3.62 -6.72
C HIS A 755 -4.71 -4.66 -5.84
N MET A 756 -3.84 -5.48 -6.46
CA MET A 756 -3.18 -6.63 -5.82
C MET A 756 -1.67 -6.40 -5.76
N GLY A 757 -1.03 -6.86 -4.68
CA GLY A 757 0.43 -6.84 -4.55
C GLY A 757 0.93 -6.84 -3.10
N PHE A 758 2.21 -7.18 -2.92
CA PHE A 758 2.91 -7.23 -1.65
C PHE A 758 4.14 -6.31 -1.65
N ASN A 759 4.32 -5.53 -0.57
CA ASN A 759 5.45 -4.66 -0.32
C ASN A 759 6.17 -5.09 0.97
N SER A 760 7.50 -5.17 0.90
CA SER A 760 8.36 -5.43 2.06
C SER A 760 8.72 -4.13 2.79
N ALA A 761 9.05 -4.22 4.08
CA ALA A 761 9.74 -3.18 4.81
C ALA A 761 10.79 -3.78 5.78
N GLY A 762 12.04 -3.32 5.68
CA GLY A 762 13.15 -3.80 6.51
C GLY A 762 14.23 -2.75 6.78
N ALA A 763 15.16 -3.07 7.68
CA ALA A 763 16.39 -2.30 7.87
C ALA A 763 17.47 -2.71 6.87
N GLU A 764 17.43 -3.96 6.41
CA GLU A 764 18.30 -4.60 5.43
C GLU A 764 17.97 -4.23 3.97
N GLU A 765 16.81 -3.64 3.70
CA GLU A 765 16.48 -3.04 2.39
C GLU A 765 17.04 -1.60 2.24
N ARG A 766 17.58 -1.01 3.33
CA ARG A 766 18.10 0.37 3.31
C ARG A 766 19.43 0.45 2.55
N LYS A 767 19.50 1.34 1.56
CA LYS A 767 20.73 1.70 0.85
C LYS A 767 21.50 2.76 1.68
N ASN A 768 22.83 2.69 1.70
CA ASN A 768 23.67 3.66 2.43
C ASN A 768 23.78 5.02 1.73
N LEU A 769 23.54 5.02 0.41
CA LEU A 769 23.58 6.19 -0.45
C LEU A 769 22.20 6.34 -1.09
N THR A 770 21.75 7.58 -1.22
CA THR A 770 20.50 7.93 -1.91
C THR A 770 20.71 9.28 -2.56
N TYR A 771 20.50 9.37 -3.86
CA TYR A 771 20.61 10.59 -4.65
C TYR A 771 19.24 10.95 -5.22
N ILE A 772 18.99 12.25 -5.41
CA ILE A 772 17.83 12.81 -6.08
C ILE A 772 18.26 13.89 -7.08
N THR A 773 17.53 14.02 -8.18
CA THR A 773 17.87 14.92 -9.27
C THR A 773 17.31 16.32 -8.99
N ASN A 774 18.17 17.33 -9.07
CA ASN A 774 17.79 18.73 -8.96
C ASN A 774 17.21 19.21 -10.29
N GLU A 775 15.99 18.77 -10.60
CA GLU A 775 15.30 19.20 -11.82
C GLU A 775 15.06 20.70 -11.84
N THR A 776 15.02 21.29 -13.02
CA THR A 776 14.96 22.76 -13.18
C THR A 776 13.76 23.25 -13.98
N GLY A 777 13.10 22.37 -14.74
CA GLY A 777 12.14 22.76 -15.76
C GLY A 777 12.74 23.03 -17.14
N ILE A 778 14.05 22.88 -17.30
CA ILE A 778 14.73 23.01 -18.60
C ILE A 778 14.59 21.70 -19.35
N ILE A 779 14.05 21.75 -20.58
CA ILE A 779 14.02 20.61 -21.49
C ILE A 779 15.16 20.80 -22.50
N PHE A 780 16.06 19.83 -22.54
CA PHE A 780 17.24 19.82 -23.39
C PHE A 780 17.00 19.01 -24.68
N ASP A 781 17.65 19.45 -25.75
CA ASP A 781 17.59 18.87 -27.09
C ASP A 781 18.14 17.44 -27.12
N ASN A 782 17.33 16.47 -27.58
CA ASN A 782 17.66 15.04 -27.61
C ASN A 782 18.91 14.70 -28.46
N GLU A 783 19.27 15.51 -29.46
CA GLU A 783 20.48 15.30 -30.27
C GLU A 783 21.69 16.09 -29.73
N ASN A 784 21.44 17.16 -28.98
CA ASN A 784 22.42 18.11 -28.47
C ASN A 784 22.21 18.32 -26.95
N PRO A 785 22.50 17.34 -26.08
CA PRO A 785 21.94 17.26 -24.72
C PRO A 785 22.30 18.37 -23.72
N LEU A 786 23.20 19.30 -24.09
CA LEU A 786 23.52 20.52 -23.34
C LEU A 786 22.77 21.77 -23.84
N LYS A 787 22.16 21.71 -25.02
CA LYS A 787 21.39 22.79 -25.64
C LYS A 787 19.96 22.79 -25.11
N VAL A 788 19.49 23.94 -24.64
CA VAL A 788 18.10 24.14 -24.25
C VAL A 788 17.22 24.07 -25.50
N GLU A 789 16.26 23.14 -25.51
CA GLU A 789 15.21 23.09 -26.52
C GLU A 789 14.08 24.05 -26.13
N ARG A 790 13.57 23.91 -24.90
CA ARG A 790 12.44 24.68 -24.36
C ARG A 790 12.45 24.68 -22.84
N ILE A 791 11.57 25.47 -22.24
CA ILE A 791 11.28 25.44 -20.81
C ILE A 791 9.89 24.83 -20.62
N ALA A 792 9.74 23.94 -19.64
CA ALA A 792 8.46 23.34 -19.28
C ALA A 792 7.56 24.37 -18.58
N ALA A 793 6.29 24.45 -18.96
CA ALA A 793 5.31 25.33 -18.34
C ALA A 793 5.17 25.04 -16.83
N LYS A 794 4.79 26.06 -16.04
CA LYS A 794 4.64 26.04 -14.56
C LYS A 794 5.92 25.75 -13.74
N SER A 795 7.00 25.27 -14.35
CA SER A 795 8.27 24.98 -13.68
C SER A 795 8.96 26.21 -13.07
N ASN A 796 9.94 25.96 -12.20
CA ASN A 796 10.79 27.01 -11.63
C ASN A 796 11.58 27.80 -12.68
N ALA A 797 12.04 27.16 -13.77
CA ALA A 797 12.69 27.87 -14.88
C ALA A 797 11.73 28.77 -15.66
N ALA A 798 10.42 28.50 -15.67
CA ALA A 798 9.42 29.33 -16.36
C ALA A 798 9.05 30.63 -15.62
N ARG A 799 9.60 30.87 -14.42
CA ARG A 799 9.29 32.05 -13.60
C ARG A 799 9.91 33.34 -14.19
N THR A 800 9.18 34.46 -14.08
CA THR A 800 9.65 35.77 -14.53
C THR A 800 10.92 36.21 -13.80
N GLY A 801 11.99 36.45 -14.56
CA GLY A 801 13.32 36.79 -14.04
C GLY A 801 14.40 35.76 -14.40
N THR A 802 14.01 34.51 -14.67
CA THR A 802 14.91 33.45 -15.14
C THR A 802 15.30 33.70 -16.60
N ASN A 803 16.56 34.07 -16.85
CA ASN A 803 17.04 34.48 -18.18
C ASN A 803 17.58 33.29 -19.01
N ILE A 804 16.74 32.29 -19.28
CA ILE A 804 17.07 31.12 -20.13
C ILE A 804 16.22 31.16 -21.41
N LEU A 805 16.82 30.85 -22.56
CA LEU A 805 16.16 30.83 -23.87
C LEU A 805 16.46 29.53 -24.63
N ALA A 806 15.55 29.15 -25.53
CA ALA A 806 15.80 28.09 -26.50
C ALA A 806 17.04 28.40 -27.35
N GLY A 807 17.92 27.41 -27.52
CA GLY A 807 19.22 27.55 -28.20
C GLY A 807 20.40 27.95 -27.32
N ASP A 808 20.19 28.24 -26.03
CA ASP A 808 21.27 28.37 -25.05
C ASP A 808 22.02 27.04 -24.87
N ILE A 809 23.34 27.06 -24.74
CA ILE A 809 24.15 25.85 -24.51
C ILE A 809 24.71 25.88 -23.09
N LEU A 810 24.33 24.93 -22.23
CA LEU A 810 24.85 24.77 -20.88
C LEU A 810 26.37 24.52 -20.91
N THR A 811 27.14 25.33 -20.18
CA THR A 811 28.60 25.19 -20.07
C THR A 811 29.06 24.86 -18.65
N GLU A 812 28.32 25.28 -17.61
CA GLU A 812 28.69 25.02 -16.22
C GLU A 812 27.44 24.86 -15.33
N VAL A 813 27.56 24.03 -14.29
CA VAL A 813 26.59 23.87 -13.21
C VAL A 813 27.30 24.12 -11.88
N ASN A 814 26.84 25.10 -11.11
CA ASN A 814 27.46 25.55 -9.85
C ASN A 814 28.97 25.85 -9.97
N GLY A 815 29.40 26.40 -11.11
CA GLY A 815 30.80 26.68 -11.44
C GLY A 815 31.63 25.45 -11.83
N VAL A 816 31.04 24.26 -11.89
CA VAL A 816 31.67 23.06 -12.43
C VAL A 816 31.36 22.97 -13.92
N LYS A 817 32.40 23.01 -14.76
CA LYS A 817 32.25 22.88 -16.21
C LYS A 817 31.74 21.48 -16.60
N VAL A 818 30.77 21.43 -17.53
CA VAL A 818 30.23 20.17 -18.05
C VAL A 818 31.13 19.56 -19.14
N ASP A 819 31.19 18.22 -19.18
CA ASP A 819 31.81 17.43 -20.26
C ASP A 819 30.71 16.63 -20.99
N GLU A 820 30.64 16.79 -22.31
CA GLU A 820 29.69 16.09 -23.21
C GLU A 820 29.82 14.56 -23.16
N LYS A 821 30.93 14.03 -22.64
CA LYS A 821 31.20 12.58 -22.45
C LYS A 821 30.67 12.02 -21.14
N ILE A 822 30.12 12.87 -20.26
CA ILE A 822 29.46 12.49 -19.02
C ILE A 822 27.95 12.67 -19.22
N ASP A 823 27.12 11.92 -18.50
CA ASP A 823 25.69 12.19 -18.46
C ASP A 823 25.46 13.59 -17.84
N ARG A 824 24.66 14.45 -18.47
CA ARG A 824 24.36 15.79 -17.94
C ARG A 824 23.77 15.68 -16.53
N ASP A 825 22.95 14.67 -16.28
CA ASP A 825 22.23 14.52 -15.01
C ASP A 825 23.18 14.29 -13.82
N TYR A 826 24.42 13.84 -14.05
CA TYR A 826 25.50 13.78 -13.04
C TYR A 826 25.73 15.13 -12.32
N TYR A 827 25.58 16.25 -13.05
CA TYR A 827 25.80 17.58 -12.50
C TYR A 827 24.59 18.11 -11.69
N PHE A 828 23.43 17.43 -11.80
CA PHE A 828 22.18 17.80 -11.12
C PHE A 828 21.82 16.83 -9.99
N SER A 829 22.28 15.59 -10.01
CA SER A 829 21.95 14.58 -8.98
C SER A 829 22.84 14.69 -7.74
N LYS A 830 22.21 14.80 -6.56
CA LYS A 830 22.85 15.01 -5.26
C LYS A 830 22.11 14.25 -4.14
N PRO A 831 22.70 14.08 -2.94
CA PRO A 831 21.99 13.49 -1.79
C PRO A 831 20.77 14.26 -1.25
N SER A 832 20.49 15.45 -1.78
CA SER A 832 19.35 16.29 -1.44
C SER A 832 19.08 17.32 -2.54
N LEU A 833 17.87 17.91 -2.54
CA LEU A 833 17.61 19.11 -3.31
C LEU A 833 18.40 20.29 -2.73
N ASP A 834 19.11 21.02 -3.58
CA ASP A 834 19.70 22.32 -3.26
C ASP A 834 18.58 23.35 -3.01
N ARG A 835 18.92 24.49 -2.38
CA ARG A 835 18.00 25.64 -2.28
C ARG A 835 18.03 26.51 -3.53
N GLU A 836 19.19 26.59 -4.17
CA GLU A 836 19.45 27.34 -5.40
C GLU A 836 20.60 26.66 -6.17
N MET A 837 20.63 26.85 -7.48
CA MET A 837 21.72 26.44 -8.37
C MET A 837 22.08 27.59 -9.30
N THR A 838 23.37 27.80 -9.57
CA THR A 838 23.84 28.69 -10.64
C THR A 838 24.13 27.87 -11.89
N LEU A 839 23.56 28.26 -13.03
CA LEU A 839 23.83 27.69 -14.34
C LEU A 839 24.51 28.74 -15.23
N THR A 840 25.60 28.34 -15.89
CA THR A 840 26.25 29.15 -16.93
C THR A 840 25.87 28.59 -18.29
N PHE A 841 25.31 29.44 -19.16
CA PHE A 841 25.00 29.10 -20.54
C PHE A 841 25.78 29.97 -21.51
N LYS A 842 26.07 29.45 -22.72
CA LYS A 842 26.55 30.24 -23.84
C LYS A 842 25.40 30.63 -24.77
N ARG A 843 25.17 31.94 -24.93
CA ARG A 843 24.19 32.55 -25.85
C ARG A 843 24.91 33.45 -26.84
N ASN A 844 24.80 33.17 -28.14
CA ASN A 844 25.44 33.96 -29.20
C ASN A 844 26.95 34.22 -28.96
N GLY A 845 27.65 33.23 -28.40
CA GLY A 845 29.08 33.31 -28.09
C GLY A 845 29.45 34.02 -26.77
N LYS A 846 28.49 34.58 -26.03
CA LYS A 846 28.68 35.19 -24.71
C LYS A 846 28.12 34.30 -23.60
N ASP A 847 28.66 34.45 -22.40
CA ASP A 847 28.19 33.72 -21.22
C ASP A 847 26.99 34.42 -20.58
N VAL A 848 26.03 33.62 -20.10
CA VAL A 848 24.78 34.05 -19.45
C VAL A 848 24.65 33.24 -18.16
N PHE A 849 24.69 33.94 -17.03
CA PHE A 849 24.58 33.35 -15.70
C PHE A 849 23.12 33.43 -15.23
N VAL A 850 22.59 32.32 -14.73
CA VAL A 850 21.22 32.22 -14.22
C VAL A 850 21.20 31.47 -12.90
N ASN A 851 20.63 32.06 -11.85
CA ASN A 851 20.26 31.32 -10.65
C ASN A 851 18.84 30.77 -10.79
N VAL A 852 18.65 29.49 -10.48
CA VAL A 852 17.36 28.79 -10.49
C VAL A 852 17.16 28.05 -9.17
N HIS A 853 15.92 27.94 -8.70
CA HIS A 853 15.59 27.05 -7.58
C HIS A 853 15.20 25.70 -8.19
N PRO A 854 15.81 24.57 -7.81
CA PRO A 854 15.42 23.27 -8.34
C PRO A 854 14.04 22.85 -7.83
N GLU A 855 13.44 21.89 -8.54
CA GLU A 855 12.19 21.19 -8.22
C GLU A 855 12.44 19.68 -8.23
N SER A 856 11.46 18.88 -7.79
CA SER A 856 11.61 17.42 -7.82
C SER A 856 11.27 16.85 -9.19
N SER A 857 11.82 15.69 -9.52
CA SER A 857 11.43 14.93 -10.74
C SER A 857 9.94 14.60 -10.78
N GLY A 858 9.28 14.46 -9.61
CA GLY A 858 7.82 14.35 -9.52
C GLY A 858 7.09 15.63 -9.95
N THR A 859 7.64 16.80 -9.61
CA THR A 859 7.16 18.12 -10.03
C THR A 859 7.29 18.29 -11.55
N LEU A 860 8.47 17.97 -12.11
CA LEU A 860 8.70 18.09 -13.55
C LEU A 860 7.76 17.19 -14.37
N ARG A 861 7.59 15.91 -13.97
CA ARG A 861 6.62 15.01 -14.60
C ARG A 861 5.19 15.54 -14.52
N GLY A 862 4.80 16.15 -13.39
CA GLY A 862 3.52 16.83 -13.22
C GLY A 862 3.34 18.01 -14.18
N ASN A 863 4.37 18.83 -14.33
CA ASN A 863 4.40 19.97 -15.26
C ASN A 863 4.27 19.52 -16.73
N LEU A 864 4.97 18.46 -17.13
CA LEU A 864 4.89 17.88 -18.48
C LEU A 864 3.51 17.27 -18.80
N TYR A 865 2.84 16.67 -17.80
CA TYR A 865 1.46 16.21 -17.91
C TYR A 865 0.50 17.41 -18.10
N ASP A 866 0.69 18.49 -17.32
CA ASP A 866 -0.12 19.71 -17.43
C ASP A 866 0.02 20.40 -18.79
N GLU A 867 1.18 20.33 -19.44
CA GLU A 867 1.36 20.83 -20.82
C GLU A 867 0.45 20.11 -21.82
N TRP A 868 0.36 18.78 -21.74
CA TRP A 868 -0.52 17.97 -22.59
C TRP A 868 -2.00 18.27 -22.33
N ILE A 869 -2.42 18.36 -21.07
CA ILE A 869 -3.80 18.74 -20.70
C ILE A 869 -4.14 20.13 -21.25
N THR A 870 -3.23 21.09 -21.08
CA THR A 870 -3.37 22.47 -21.58
C THR A 870 -3.45 22.50 -23.11
N GLN A 871 -2.75 21.61 -23.82
CA GLN A 871 -2.81 21.54 -25.27
C GLN A 871 -4.11 20.91 -25.76
N ASN A 872 -4.64 19.90 -25.08
CA ASN A 872 -5.98 19.34 -25.38
C ASN A 872 -7.09 20.38 -25.19
N HIS A 873 -7.05 21.16 -24.11
CA HIS A 873 -8.00 22.25 -23.87
C HIS A 873 -8.00 23.27 -25.04
N LYS A 874 -6.81 23.76 -25.42
CA LYS A 874 -6.61 24.63 -26.59
C LYS A 874 -7.11 24.00 -27.90
N ASN A 875 -6.91 22.70 -28.08
CA ASN A 875 -7.38 21.97 -29.26
C ASN A 875 -8.92 21.93 -29.30
N VAL A 876 -9.59 21.63 -28.18
CA VAL A 876 -11.06 21.66 -28.10
C VAL A 876 -11.62 23.05 -28.35
N ASP A 877 -11.04 24.10 -27.76
CA ASP A 877 -11.44 25.49 -28.03
C ASP A 877 -11.27 25.85 -29.51
N LYS A 878 -10.13 25.51 -30.12
CA LYS A 878 -9.86 25.75 -31.54
C LYS A 878 -10.81 24.99 -32.47
N TRP A 879 -11.05 23.70 -32.21
CA TRP A 879 -11.86 22.84 -33.08
C TRP A 879 -13.36 23.09 -32.91
N SER A 880 -13.81 23.52 -31.73
CA SER A 880 -15.22 23.81 -31.45
C SER A 880 -15.64 25.25 -31.74
N ASN A 881 -14.72 26.14 -32.11
CA ASN A 881 -14.90 27.60 -32.07
C ASN A 881 -15.35 28.08 -30.67
N ASN A 882 -14.66 27.62 -29.63
CA ASN A 882 -14.89 27.93 -28.21
C ASN A 882 -16.27 27.48 -27.66
N ARG A 883 -17.02 26.60 -28.35
CA ARG A 883 -18.39 26.18 -27.96
C ARG A 883 -18.46 25.09 -26.88
N ILE A 884 -17.39 24.32 -26.69
CA ILE A 884 -17.36 23.15 -25.80
C ILE A 884 -16.54 23.45 -24.53
N ALA A 885 -17.04 23.06 -23.36
CA ALA A 885 -16.28 23.00 -22.12
C ALA A 885 -15.43 21.71 -22.10
N TYR A 886 -14.15 21.81 -21.76
CA TYR A 886 -13.27 20.64 -21.59
C TYR A 886 -12.71 20.61 -20.17
N SER A 887 -12.89 19.49 -19.48
CA SER A 887 -12.22 19.20 -18.21
C SER A 887 -11.61 17.81 -18.26
N TYR A 888 -10.45 17.67 -17.62
CA TYR A 888 -9.67 16.44 -17.57
C TYR A 888 -9.33 16.11 -16.12
N MET A 889 -9.51 14.86 -15.71
CA MET A 889 -9.15 14.40 -14.38
C MET A 889 -8.05 13.33 -14.49
N LYS A 890 -6.89 13.57 -13.88
CA LYS A 890 -5.74 12.63 -13.86
C LYS A 890 -5.99 11.40 -12.99
N ASN A 891 -6.85 11.56 -11.99
CA ASN A 891 -7.28 10.56 -11.02
C ASN A 891 -8.68 10.95 -10.52
N MET A 892 -9.32 10.12 -9.70
CA MET A 892 -10.61 10.41 -9.08
C MET A 892 -10.45 10.76 -7.59
N GLY A 893 -9.43 11.55 -7.26
CA GLY A 893 -9.19 12.07 -5.91
C GLY A 893 -9.78 13.47 -5.71
N GLY A 894 -9.89 13.90 -4.44
CA GLY A 894 -10.53 15.17 -4.06
C GLY A 894 -9.96 16.43 -4.74
N GLY A 895 -8.66 16.48 -5.04
CA GLY A 895 -8.05 17.61 -5.75
C GLY A 895 -8.38 17.69 -7.24
N GLU A 896 -8.60 16.53 -7.90
CA GLU A 896 -9.09 16.49 -9.28
C GLU A 896 -10.60 16.78 -9.31
N LEU A 897 -11.37 16.38 -8.28
CA LEU A 897 -12.77 16.80 -8.12
C LEU A 897 -12.87 18.33 -7.96
N GLU A 898 -12.02 18.93 -7.12
CA GLU A 898 -11.97 20.40 -6.98
C GLU A 898 -11.60 21.07 -8.32
N THR A 899 -10.62 20.52 -9.05
CA THR A 899 -10.22 21.01 -10.38
C THR A 899 -11.37 20.91 -11.39
N PHE A 900 -12.07 19.76 -11.45
CA PHE A 900 -13.25 19.56 -12.29
C PHE A 900 -14.38 20.54 -11.94
N LEU A 901 -14.67 20.76 -10.66
CA LEU A 901 -15.69 21.72 -10.23
C LEU A 901 -15.29 23.16 -10.59
N LEU A 902 -14.00 23.53 -10.50
CA LEU A 902 -13.50 24.83 -10.93
C LEU A 902 -13.57 25.00 -12.46
N ASP A 903 -13.26 23.95 -13.24
CA ASP A 903 -13.47 23.94 -14.69
C ASP A 903 -14.95 24.15 -15.05
N MET A 904 -15.86 23.45 -14.37
CA MET A 904 -17.30 23.62 -14.60
C MET A 904 -17.78 25.02 -14.20
N VAL A 905 -17.30 25.59 -13.09
CA VAL A 905 -17.60 26.97 -12.68
C VAL A 905 -17.09 28.00 -13.70
N ALA A 906 -15.90 27.79 -14.28
CA ALA A 906 -15.32 28.69 -15.28
C ALA A 906 -15.96 28.55 -16.67
N GLN A 907 -16.31 27.32 -17.08
CA GLN A 907 -16.67 26.99 -18.46
C GLN A 907 -18.17 26.70 -18.66
N GLU A 908 -18.84 25.92 -17.79
CA GLU A 908 -20.12 25.25 -18.10
C GLU A 908 -21.20 26.23 -18.58
N GLU A 909 -21.50 27.29 -17.82
CA GLU A 909 -22.53 28.29 -18.15
C GLU A 909 -22.26 29.01 -19.49
N ASN A 910 -20.99 29.21 -19.86
CA ASN A 910 -20.60 29.94 -21.08
C ASN A 910 -20.43 29.04 -22.32
N LYS A 911 -20.70 27.74 -22.19
CA LYS A 911 -20.46 26.72 -23.22
C LYS A 911 -21.75 25.92 -23.50
N GLU A 912 -21.85 25.40 -24.72
CA GLU A 912 -23.06 24.72 -25.23
C GLU A 912 -23.06 23.21 -24.95
N ALA A 913 -21.90 22.62 -24.67
CA ALA A 913 -21.69 21.18 -24.47
C ALA A 913 -20.41 20.91 -23.64
N ILE A 914 -20.25 19.68 -23.16
CA ILE A 914 -19.17 19.28 -22.23
C ILE A 914 -18.42 18.04 -22.76
N ILE A 915 -17.10 18.07 -22.68
CA ILE A 915 -16.24 16.89 -22.69
C ILE A 915 -15.65 16.73 -21.28
N LEU A 916 -15.93 15.60 -20.64
CA LEU A 916 -15.14 15.11 -19.51
C LEU A 916 -14.18 14.04 -20.03
N ASP A 917 -12.90 14.18 -19.74
CA ASP A 917 -11.86 13.25 -20.19
C ASP A 917 -11.21 12.53 -19.01
N LEU A 918 -11.41 11.21 -18.96
CA LEU A 918 -10.88 10.28 -17.95
C LEU A 918 -9.92 9.26 -18.59
N ARG A 919 -9.42 9.51 -19.80
CA ARG A 919 -8.32 8.72 -20.38
C ARG A 919 -7.11 8.78 -19.45
N TYR A 920 -6.39 7.67 -19.30
CA TYR A 920 -5.23 7.56 -18.40
C TYR A 920 -5.51 7.88 -16.91
N ASN A 921 -6.78 7.97 -16.50
CA ASN A 921 -7.18 8.31 -15.13
C ASN A 921 -6.91 7.13 -14.17
N THR A 922 -6.14 7.37 -13.11
CA THR A 922 -5.67 6.30 -12.20
C THR A 922 -6.64 5.90 -11.09
N GLY A 923 -7.91 6.33 -11.13
CA GLY A 923 -8.92 6.01 -10.13
C GLY A 923 -8.82 6.80 -8.82
N GLY A 924 -9.61 6.41 -7.82
CA GLY A 924 -9.83 7.18 -6.58
C GLY A 924 -11.13 6.77 -5.89
N ASN A 925 -11.98 7.73 -5.52
CA ASN A 925 -13.27 7.51 -4.84
C ASN A 925 -14.24 8.70 -4.87
N VAL A 926 -14.34 9.45 -5.98
CA VAL A 926 -15.20 10.65 -6.11
C VAL A 926 -16.27 10.57 -7.21
N HIS A 927 -16.46 9.40 -7.83
CA HIS A 927 -17.46 9.17 -8.88
C HIS A 927 -18.85 9.72 -8.54
N ASP A 928 -19.32 9.56 -7.30
CA ASP A 928 -20.64 10.02 -6.87
C ASP A 928 -20.81 11.54 -7.01
N ASP A 929 -19.86 12.34 -6.51
CA ASP A 929 -19.97 13.81 -6.57
C ASP A 929 -19.76 14.34 -8.00
N VAL A 930 -18.99 13.63 -8.86
CA VAL A 930 -18.89 13.92 -10.31
C VAL A 930 -20.21 13.61 -11.04
N LEU A 931 -20.75 12.40 -10.87
CA LEU A 931 -22.00 11.97 -11.51
C LEU A 931 -23.19 12.81 -11.04
N LYS A 932 -23.23 13.18 -9.76
CA LYS A 932 -24.20 14.10 -9.17
C LYS A 932 -24.10 15.52 -9.73
N PHE A 933 -22.90 16.00 -10.06
CA PHE A 933 -22.75 17.26 -10.80
C PHE A 933 -23.31 17.12 -12.21
N LEU A 934 -22.80 16.17 -12.99
CA LEU A 934 -23.18 15.96 -14.40
C LEU A 934 -24.68 15.66 -14.60
N SER A 935 -25.37 15.13 -13.59
CA SER A 935 -26.81 14.84 -13.62
C SER A 935 -27.72 16.07 -13.44
N GLN A 936 -27.18 17.24 -13.09
CA GLN A 936 -27.99 18.43 -12.80
C GLN A 936 -28.74 18.96 -14.04
N ARG A 937 -30.03 19.25 -13.87
CA ARG A 937 -30.92 19.85 -14.87
C ARG A 937 -31.54 21.14 -14.31
N PRO A 938 -31.72 22.20 -15.13
CA PRO A 938 -32.57 23.32 -14.76
C PRO A 938 -34.03 22.87 -14.57
N TYR A 939 -34.68 23.38 -13.53
CA TYR A 939 -36.07 23.06 -13.16
C TYR A 939 -36.96 24.30 -13.01
N LEU A 940 -36.38 25.50 -12.87
CA LEU A 940 -37.09 26.79 -12.84
C LEU A 940 -36.28 27.87 -13.59
N GLN A 941 -36.85 29.07 -13.69
CA GLN A 941 -36.13 30.28 -14.13
C GLN A 941 -36.40 31.45 -13.17
N TRP A 942 -35.37 32.26 -12.91
CA TRP A 942 -35.46 33.52 -12.17
C TRP A 942 -35.29 34.72 -13.10
N LYS A 943 -35.87 35.87 -12.73
CA LYS A 943 -35.64 37.14 -13.40
C LYS A 943 -35.76 38.32 -12.44
N TYR A 944 -34.71 39.14 -12.38
CA TYR A 944 -34.78 40.47 -11.76
C TYR A 944 -35.64 41.43 -12.61
N ARG A 945 -36.26 42.44 -11.98
CA ARG A 945 -37.10 43.42 -12.68
C ARG A 945 -36.31 44.15 -13.77
N GLY A 946 -36.64 43.87 -15.04
CA GLY A 946 -35.94 44.41 -16.21
C GLY A 946 -34.77 43.56 -16.73
N GLY A 947 -34.34 42.52 -16.01
CA GLY A 947 -33.26 41.62 -16.42
C GLY A 947 -33.66 40.56 -17.45
N LYS A 948 -32.70 39.70 -17.82
CA LYS A 948 -32.94 38.44 -18.54
C LYS A 948 -33.57 37.40 -17.60
N MET A 949 -34.09 36.31 -18.17
CA MET A 949 -34.30 35.07 -17.41
C MET A 949 -32.94 34.38 -17.21
N ALA A 950 -32.75 33.72 -16.08
CA ALA A 950 -31.62 32.85 -15.76
C ALA A 950 -32.14 31.49 -15.26
N PRO A 951 -31.44 30.37 -15.49
CA PRO A 951 -31.87 29.05 -15.02
C PRO A 951 -31.77 28.92 -13.49
N GLN A 952 -32.47 27.92 -12.95
CA GLN A 952 -32.35 27.46 -11.56
C GLN A 952 -32.36 25.92 -11.58
N SER A 953 -31.34 25.19 -11.11
CA SER A 953 -30.02 25.67 -10.67
C SER A 953 -29.28 26.48 -11.75
N ASN A 954 -28.26 27.25 -11.36
CA ASN A 954 -27.38 27.95 -12.30
C ASN A 954 -26.63 26.95 -13.21
N PHE A 955 -26.23 25.80 -12.66
CA PHE A 955 -25.59 24.73 -13.41
C PHE A 955 -26.63 23.78 -14.01
N GLY A 956 -26.42 23.39 -15.27
CA GLY A 956 -27.37 22.56 -16.01
C GLY A 956 -26.75 21.53 -16.97
N PRO A 957 -25.64 20.85 -16.62
CA PRO A 957 -24.88 19.99 -17.54
C PRO A 957 -25.74 18.95 -18.28
N ALA A 958 -26.68 18.27 -17.60
CA ALA A 958 -27.51 17.25 -18.24
C ALA A 958 -28.53 17.79 -19.26
N ALA A 959 -28.70 19.12 -19.36
CA ALA A 959 -29.48 19.77 -20.42
C ALA A 959 -28.65 20.08 -21.69
N LYS A 960 -27.34 19.83 -21.66
CA LYS A 960 -26.39 20.02 -22.77
C LYS A 960 -25.87 18.66 -23.27
N PRO A 961 -25.34 18.54 -24.49
CA PRO A 961 -24.64 17.34 -24.92
C PRO A 961 -23.38 17.11 -24.07
N ILE A 962 -23.21 15.88 -23.56
CA ILE A 962 -22.01 15.47 -22.82
C ILE A 962 -21.36 14.30 -23.56
N VAL A 963 -20.03 14.36 -23.72
CA VAL A 963 -19.21 13.19 -24.08
C VAL A 963 -18.27 12.88 -22.92
N LEU A 964 -18.16 11.59 -22.61
CA LEU A 964 -17.15 11.03 -21.72
C LEU A 964 -16.07 10.34 -22.56
N LEU A 965 -14.82 10.78 -22.42
CA LEU A 965 -13.66 10.10 -23.00
C LEU A 965 -13.06 9.11 -21.99
N ILE A 966 -12.83 7.88 -22.45
CA ILE A 966 -12.14 6.80 -21.72
C ILE A 966 -11.09 6.15 -22.61
N ASN A 967 -10.15 5.43 -22.01
CA ASN A 967 -9.29 4.51 -22.77
C ASN A 967 -8.91 3.27 -21.95
N GLU A 968 -8.05 2.44 -22.52
CA GLU A 968 -7.52 1.23 -21.91
C GLU A 968 -6.60 1.49 -20.69
N GLN A 969 -6.43 2.75 -20.30
CA GLN A 969 -5.75 3.22 -19.09
C GLN A 969 -6.68 4.06 -18.18
N SER A 970 -7.99 4.06 -18.40
CA SER A 970 -8.98 4.49 -17.40
C SER A 970 -9.16 3.35 -16.38
N LEU A 971 -8.81 3.60 -15.11
CA LEU A 971 -8.75 2.58 -14.06
C LEU A 971 -9.75 2.86 -12.92
N SER A 972 -10.20 1.81 -12.24
CA SER A 972 -10.82 1.92 -10.91
C SER A 972 -11.99 2.90 -10.91
N ASP A 973 -12.05 3.87 -10.01
CA ASP A 973 -13.17 4.81 -9.88
C ASP A 973 -13.58 5.54 -11.19
N ALA A 974 -12.69 5.63 -12.19
CA ALA A 974 -13.05 6.12 -13.54
C ALA A 974 -13.92 5.12 -14.33
N GLU A 975 -13.75 3.82 -14.12
CA GLU A 975 -14.60 2.74 -14.66
C GLU A 975 -15.98 2.75 -13.96
N MET A 976 -16.03 2.96 -12.64
CA MET A 976 -17.29 3.20 -11.93
C MET A 976 -18.00 4.47 -12.44
N THR A 977 -17.26 5.55 -12.67
CA THR A 977 -17.79 6.78 -13.28
C THR A 977 -18.33 6.50 -14.69
N ALA A 978 -17.61 5.75 -15.52
CA ALA A 978 -18.06 5.41 -16.88
C ALA A 978 -19.31 4.49 -16.89
N ALA A 979 -19.35 3.49 -16.01
CA ALA A 979 -20.52 2.63 -15.84
C ALA A 979 -21.75 3.43 -15.33
N GLY A 980 -21.56 4.28 -14.33
CA GLY A 980 -22.60 5.16 -13.79
C GLY A 980 -23.10 6.17 -14.82
N PHE A 981 -22.21 6.81 -15.58
CA PHE A 981 -22.54 7.74 -16.67
C PHE A 981 -23.41 7.09 -17.74
N LYS A 982 -23.08 5.84 -18.11
CA LYS A 982 -23.86 5.02 -19.06
C LYS A 982 -25.23 4.64 -18.50
N GLN A 983 -25.27 4.19 -17.24
CA GLN A 983 -26.51 3.78 -16.55
C GLN A 983 -27.48 4.94 -16.31
N LEU A 984 -26.96 6.11 -15.96
CA LEU A 984 -27.71 7.37 -15.79
C LEU A 984 -28.05 8.06 -17.12
N LYS A 985 -27.53 7.55 -18.25
CA LYS A 985 -27.79 8.03 -19.63
C LYS A 985 -27.41 9.51 -19.83
N LEU A 986 -26.26 9.91 -19.28
CA LEU A 986 -25.81 11.31 -19.27
C LEU A 986 -25.25 11.79 -20.62
N GLY A 987 -24.82 10.87 -21.49
CA GLY A 987 -24.23 11.22 -22.78
C GLY A 987 -23.69 10.01 -23.53
N LYS A 988 -22.73 10.24 -24.44
CA LYS A 988 -22.04 9.19 -25.21
C LYS A 988 -20.64 8.94 -24.65
N ILE A 989 -20.22 7.69 -24.56
CA ILE A 989 -18.84 7.31 -24.19
C ILE A 989 -18.03 7.04 -25.45
N ILE A 990 -16.82 7.61 -25.57
CA ILE A 990 -15.96 7.51 -26.77
C ILE A 990 -14.55 7.08 -26.37
N GLY A 991 -13.96 6.15 -27.12
CA GLY A 991 -12.58 5.71 -26.91
C GLY A 991 -12.40 4.20 -27.06
N THR A 992 -11.68 3.57 -26.13
CA THR A 992 -11.50 2.11 -26.05
C THR A 992 -12.17 1.55 -24.81
N GLU A 993 -12.21 0.22 -24.66
CA GLU A 993 -12.67 -0.42 -23.43
C GLU A 993 -11.72 -0.09 -22.26
N THR A 994 -12.26 0.13 -21.06
CA THR A 994 -11.46 0.45 -19.86
C THR A 994 -10.57 -0.71 -19.40
N TYR A 995 -9.66 -0.42 -18.47
CA TYR A 995 -8.53 -1.29 -18.14
C TYR A 995 -8.90 -2.62 -17.48
N ARG A 996 -10.04 -2.72 -16.76
CA ARG A 996 -10.42 -3.85 -15.90
C ARG A 996 -9.60 -3.87 -14.59
N TRP A 997 -9.83 -2.86 -13.76
CA TRP A 997 -9.13 -2.68 -12.48
C TRP A 997 -10.01 -2.01 -11.41
N ILE A 998 -11.06 -2.68 -10.92
CA ILE A 998 -12.18 -2.02 -10.20
C ILE A 998 -12.49 -2.52 -8.79
N ILE A 999 -11.87 -3.60 -8.30
CA ILE A 999 -12.22 -4.11 -6.96
C ILE A 999 -11.80 -3.10 -5.90
N PHE A 1000 -12.75 -2.55 -5.14
CA PHE A 1000 -12.44 -1.59 -4.08
C PHE A 1000 -11.63 -2.30 -2.98
N THR A 1001 -10.69 -1.57 -2.37
CA THR A 1001 -9.46 -2.20 -1.87
C THR A 1001 -8.89 -1.53 -0.63
N SER A 1002 -8.48 -2.35 0.34
CA SER A 1002 -7.73 -1.93 1.53
C SER A 1002 -6.29 -2.46 1.49
N ALA A 1003 -5.59 -2.42 2.62
CA ALA A 1003 -4.29 -3.06 2.80
C ALA A 1003 -4.15 -3.55 4.24
N LYS A 1004 -3.37 -4.63 4.46
CA LYS A 1004 -3.11 -5.19 5.80
C LYS A 1004 -1.61 -5.25 6.07
N GLY A 1005 -1.21 -4.75 7.24
CA GLY A 1005 0.18 -4.67 7.70
C GLY A 1005 0.60 -5.89 8.52
N LEU A 1006 1.81 -6.37 8.26
CA LEU A 1006 2.41 -7.59 8.81
C LEU A 1006 3.29 -7.33 10.05
N VAL A 1007 3.87 -8.39 10.63
CA VAL A 1007 4.62 -8.35 11.90
C VAL A 1007 5.83 -7.39 11.92
N ASP A 1008 6.41 -7.10 10.76
CA ASP A 1008 7.64 -6.32 10.59
C ASP A 1008 7.44 -4.91 10.01
N GLY A 1009 6.23 -4.58 9.55
CA GLY A 1009 5.91 -3.34 8.81
C GLY A 1009 5.70 -3.54 7.31
N SER A 1010 5.96 -4.73 6.75
CA SER A 1010 5.57 -5.10 5.39
C SER A 1010 4.04 -5.10 5.24
N SER A 1011 3.52 -5.07 4.02
CA SER A 1011 2.06 -5.06 3.78
C SER A 1011 1.65 -5.71 2.46
N TYR A 1012 0.40 -6.16 2.40
CA TYR A 1012 -0.25 -6.56 1.15
C TYR A 1012 -1.53 -5.75 0.92
N ARG A 1013 -1.87 -5.55 -0.36
CA ARG A 1013 -3.17 -5.02 -0.77
C ARG A 1013 -4.26 -6.07 -0.59
N LEU A 1014 -5.48 -5.61 -0.30
CA LEU A 1014 -6.61 -6.47 0.02
C LEU A 1014 -7.87 -6.00 -0.72
N PRO A 1015 -8.08 -6.45 -1.97
CA PRO A 1015 -9.26 -6.14 -2.78
C PRO A 1015 -10.47 -6.99 -2.32
N SER A 1016 -11.46 -6.32 -1.73
CA SER A 1016 -12.51 -7.00 -0.93
C SER A 1016 -13.94 -6.69 -1.34
N TRP A 1017 -14.19 -5.62 -2.10
CA TRP A 1017 -15.55 -5.25 -2.51
C TRP A 1017 -15.63 -5.11 -4.03
N GLY A 1018 -16.36 -6.02 -4.68
CA GLY A 1018 -16.53 -6.02 -6.14
C GLY A 1018 -17.54 -4.99 -6.62
N CYS A 1019 -17.30 -4.43 -7.81
CA CYS A 1019 -18.26 -3.56 -8.48
C CYS A 1019 -19.04 -4.31 -9.58
N TYR A 1020 -20.37 -4.18 -9.56
CA TYR A 1020 -21.27 -4.88 -10.46
C TYR A 1020 -22.23 -3.90 -11.13
N THR A 1021 -22.53 -4.16 -12.39
CA THR A 1021 -23.58 -3.47 -13.16
C THR A 1021 -24.99 -3.86 -12.67
N MET A 1022 -26.00 -3.06 -13.01
CA MET A 1022 -27.40 -3.31 -12.62
C MET A 1022 -28.00 -4.62 -13.18
N ASP A 1023 -27.37 -5.22 -14.19
CA ASP A 1023 -27.72 -6.57 -14.70
C ASP A 1023 -26.73 -7.67 -14.26
N GLY A 1024 -25.94 -7.40 -13.21
CA GLY A 1024 -25.13 -8.37 -12.48
C GLY A 1024 -23.76 -8.68 -13.08
N LYS A 1025 -23.33 -8.05 -14.18
CA LYS A 1025 -21.98 -8.25 -14.72
C LYS A 1025 -20.93 -7.61 -13.81
N ASN A 1026 -19.89 -8.38 -13.51
CA ASN A 1026 -18.73 -7.97 -12.74
C ASN A 1026 -17.79 -7.11 -13.59
N ILE A 1027 -17.57 -5.85 -13.20
CA ILE A 1027 -16.79 -4.90 -13.99
C ILE A 1027 -15.30 -5.28 -14.00
N GLU A 1028 -14.79 -6.02 -13.00
CA GLU A 1028 -13.40 -6.51 -12.95
C GLU A 1028 -13.10 -7.50 -14.10
N LYS A 1029 -14.11 -8.17 -14.64
CA LYS A 1029 -13.94 -9.17 -15.71
C LYS A 1029 -14.38 -8.66 -17.10
N GLU A 1030 -15.13 -7.56 -17.16
CA GLU A 1030 -15.72 -7.02 -18.41
C GLU A 1030 -15.24 -5.62 -18.80
N GLY A 1031 -14.80 -4.79 -17.85
CA GLY A 1031 -14.54 -3.37 -18.05
C GLY A 1031 -15.79 -2.58 -18.43
N VAL A 1032 -15.60 -1.39 -18.97
CA VAL A 1032 -16.66 -0.55 -19.55
C VAL A 1032 -16.38 -0.29 -21.02
N LYS A 1033 -17.31 -0.69 -21.88
CA LYS A 1033 -17.21 -0.54 -23.34
C LYS A 1033 -17.78 0.81 -23.80
N PRO A 1034 -17.06 1.57 -24.66
CA PRO A 1034 -17.52 2.84 -25.20
C PRO A 1034 -18.69 2.62 -26.17
N ASP A 1035 -19.44 3.68 -26.45
CA ASP A 1035 -20.51 3.69 -27.46
C ASP A 1035 -19.95 3.95 -28.87
N ILE A 1036 -18.79 4.62 -28.97
CA ILE A 1036 -18.03 4.79 -30.21
C ILE A 1036 -16.58 4.37 -29.96
N PHE A 1037 -16.16 3.27 -30.60
CA PHE A 1037 -14.79 2.79 -30.49
C PHE A 1037 -13.82 3.61 -31.35
N VAL A 1038 -12.77 4.15 -30.72
CA VAL A 1038 -11.62 4.82 -31.35
C VAL A 1038 -10.39 4.57 -30.48
N LYS A 1039 -9.33 3.94 -31.03
CA LYS A 1039 -8.03 3.79 -30.36
C LYS A 1039 -7.08 4.89 -30.81
N ASN A 1040 -6.32 5.48 -29.87
CA ASN A 1040 -5.19 6.35 -30.17
C ASN A 1040 -3.92 5.47 -30.22
N THR A 1041 -3.35 5.30 -31.41
CA THR A 1041 -2.26 4.34 -31.66
C THR A 1041 -0.88 4.89 -31.29
N PHE A 1042 0.16 4.04 -31.29
CA PHE A 1042 1.54 4.49 -31.19
C PHE A 1042 1.91 5.50 -32.29
N GLU A 1043 1.47 5.28 -33.53
CA GLU A 1043 1.72 6.19 -34.65
C GLU A 1043 0.97 7.52 -34.53
N ASP A 1044 -0.25 7.52 -33.98
CA ASP A 1044 -0.99 8.74 -33.69
C ASP A 1044 -0.29 9.57 -32.60
N ARG A 1045 0.11 8.94 -31.49
CA ARG A 1045 0.87 9.59 -30.42
C ARG A 1045 2.22 10.11 -30.90
N LEU A 1046 2.95 9.35 -31.72
CA LEU A 1046 4.22 9.76 -32.32
C LEU A 1046 4.08 10.90 -33.35
N ALA A 1047 2.87 11.12 -33.88
CA ALA A 1047 2.53 12.21 -34.79
C ALA A 1047 1.76 13.36 -34.11
N ASP A 1048 1.67 13.36 -32.77
CA ASP A 1048 0.88 14.28 -31.92
C ASP A 1048 -0.58 14.50 -32.40
N LYS A 1049 -1.23 13.39 -32.77
CA LYS A 1049 -2.66 13.33 -33.08
C LYS A 1049 -3.48 12.82 -31.90
N ASP A 1050 -4.76 13.19 -31.87
CA ASP A 1050 -5.71 12.65 -30.91
C ASP A 1050 -7.05 12.31 -31.58
N PRO A 1051 -7.15 11.16 -32.27
CA PRO A 1051 -8.38 10.78 -32.97
C PRO A 1051 -9.57 10.57 -32.02
N GLN A 1052 -9.34 10.30 -30.73
CA GLN A 1052 -10.40 10.20 -29.73
C GLN A 1052 -11.02 11.57 -29.42
N LEU A 1053 -10.17 12.57 -29.15
CA LEU A 1053 -10.60 13.94 -28.85
C LEU A 1053 -11.20 14.64 -30.08
N GLU A 1054 -10.60 14.44 -31.26
CA GLU A 1054 -11.16 14.86 -32.54
C GLU A 1054 -12.57 14.28 -32.75
N LYS A 1055 -12.75 12.97 -32.48
CA LYS A 1055 -14.05 12.31 -32.61
C LYS A 1055 -15.08 12.82 -31.59
N ALA A 1056 -14.66 13.13 -30.36
CA ALA A 1056 -15.53 13.72 -29.34
C ALA A 1056 -16.05 15.10 -29.75
N VAL A 1057 -15.17 16.00 -30.19
CA VAL A 1057 -15.56 17.32 -30.70
C VAL A 1057 -16.46 17.17 -31.94
N ALA A 1058 -16.15 16.27 -32.87
CA ALA A 1058 -16.95 16.05 -34.06
C ALA A 1058 -18.35 15.48 -33.79
N GLU A 1059 -18.52 14.64 -32.76
CA GLU A 1059 -19.84 14.12 -32.37
C GLU A 1059 -20.67 15.17 -31.62
N ILE A 1060 -20.08 15.98 -30.75
CA ILE A 1060 -20.77 17.12 -30.11
C ILE A 1060 -21.17 18.18 -31.13
N LEU A 1061 -20.31 18.54 -32.08
CA LEU A 1061 -20.64 19.49 -33.17
C LEU A 1061 -21.66 18.94 -34.19
N LYS A 1062 -22.06 17.67 -34.05
CA LYS A 1062 -23.21 17.06 -34.73
C LYS A 1062 -24.47 17.11 -33.87
N ASP A 1063 -24.37 16.91 -32.55
CA ASP A 1063 -25.49 17.03 -31.62
C ASP A 1063 -25.91 18.50 -31.35
N LEU A 1064 -25.03 19.47 -31.67
CA LEU A 1064 -25.28 20.92 -31.61
C LEU A 1064 -25.73 21.52 -32.97
N LYS A 1065 -26.51 20.78 -33.77
CA LYS A 1065 -27.06 21.17 -35.08
C LYS A 1065 -28.53 20.84 -35.20
#